data_AF-A0AA48KY49-F1
#
_entry.id   AF-A0AA48KY49-F1
#
_cell.length_a   1.000
_cell.length_b   1.000
_cell.length_c   1.000
_cell.angle_alpha   90.00
_cell.angle_beta   90.00
_cell.angle_gamma   90.00
#
_symmetry.space_group_name_H-M   'P 1'
#
loop_
_entity.id
_entity.type
_entity.pdbx_description
1 polymer ?
#
loop_
_entity_poly.entity_id
_entity_poly.type
_entity_poly.pdbx_seq_one_letter_code
_entity_poly.pdbx_strand_id
1 'polypeptide(L)'
;MFISKKILIFFKIYVIFNEMFLTVKIAIDKIKYHIDILYEYYVPENLKDYINLGKRVLVPFGNKNSLRIGIILEIYEKSDIDKLKFVSEVLDAENLIIPEFFKLIFWMRDKYFCTYFDVVKVILPSNKKFKAKSSVRISKNLEKKVIKKLTLKQKLVYDYILENKVSNLKEICYCTGVKELIVNNLIKNKILESFEDLYYENKNKNLDFKNEEIELSKKQLEIYEDLLKMCNSENKKTNLLYGITGSGKTLILIKLIDHIINLGKTVIFMVPEISLTTQMINIFKSRYNNKVVIIHSGLTVKQRMEEWENLKSGIARIALGTRTAVFAPVENLGLIVMDEEQEHTYKSSFSPKFHTKEIANFRAKFNNALLVLSSATPSIESYYFAKTDRYNLYTLKERYNKFELPKVKIINMNSEIRSGNTGQFSNELIYNFKKNISNNQQSILLLNRRGYHTFIKCKSCNEVFMCPNCNISLNYHRVNNKLICHYCGHIGSFSKICPKCNSNDIFCAGLGTQKVEEELKNLIPEAKILRVDSDTTISKKNYDIYFKDFSDGKYNIIIGTQMISKGLNFPKVTLVGVLNADQSLYTSDFRSNEHTFSLITQVVGRSGRSDLSGRALIQTYSPENNTIILAAKQDYDAFYESEIVLRKNLVYPPFSDICVVSFKGINEERTHVFSKNFFNSICKLVSQEYKKIPLRIMSPTSGVIKKINKNYIYKIIIKCLNNNLFRQMMSELMINFEKKNKTTSVKFSVDINPEIIV
;
A
#
# COMPACT_ATOMS: atom_id res chain seq x y z
N MET A 1 -15.02 -50.81 -63.10
CA MET A 1 -15.71 -50.97 -61.80
C MET A 1 -14.71 -51.60 -60.84
N PHE A 2 -14.49 -51.01 -59.65
CA PHE A 2 -13.38 -51.23 -58.70
C PHE A 2 -12.04 -50.62 -59.10
N ILE A 3 -11.69 -49.46 -58.50
CA ILE A 3 -10.32 -49.03 -58.10
C ILE A 3 -10.32 -47.59 -57.51
N SER A 4 -11.36 -46.76 -57.67
CA SER A 4 -11.23 -45.33 -57.34
C SER A 4 -11.63 -44.87 -55.92
N LYS A 5 -11.98 -45.74 -54.96
CA LYS A 5 -12.34 -45.31 -53.59
C LYS A 5 -11.32 -45.64 -52.48
N LYS A 6 -10.39 -46.57 -52.69
CA LYS A 6 -9.36 -46.90 -51.68
C LYS A 6 -8.13 -45.98 -51.72
N ILE A 7 -7.82 -45.37 -52.87
CA ILE A 7 -6.65 -44.49 -53.03
C ILE A 7 -6.89 -43.09 -52.44
N LEU A 8 -8.13 -42.58 -52.46
CA LEU A 8 -8.44 -41.28 -51.83
C LEU A 8 -8.46 -41.33 -50.29
N ILE A 9 -8.75 -42.49 -49.70
CA ILE A 9 -8.71 -42.69 -48.25
C ILE A 9 -7.26 -42.93 -47.78
N PHE A 10 -6.42 -43.57 -48.60
CA PHE A 10 -5.00 -43.67 -48.29
C PHE A 10 -4.28 -42.31 -48.40
N PHE A 11 -4.59 -41.46 -49.39
CA PHE A 11 -3.99 -40.12 -49.49
C PHE A 11 -4.46 -39.13 -48.41
N LYS A 12 -5.68 -39.31 -47.86
CA LYS A 12 -6.13 -38.52 -46.70
C LYS A 12 -5.60 -39.02 -45.35
N ILE A 13 -5.07 -40.23 -45.29
CA ILE A 13 -4.43 -40.80 -44.09
C ILE A 13 -2.91 -40.61 -44.14
N TYR A 14 -2.29 -40.53 -45.33
CA TYR A 14 -0.84 -40.36 -45.48
C TYR A 14 -0.34 -38.90 -45.36
N VAL A 15 -1.23 -37.90 -45.36
CA VAL A 15 -0.88 -36.49 -45.08
C VAL A 15 -1.08 -36.12 -43.59
N ILE A 16 -1.50 -37.07 -42.75
CA ILE A 16 -1.70 -36.85 -41.29
C ILE A 16 -0.41 -37.08 -40.46
N PHE A 17 0.74 -37.26 -41.11
CA PHE A 17 2.02 -37.29 -40.41
C PHE A 17 2.76 -35.95 -40.60
N ASN A 18 2.78 -35.16 -39.52
CA ASN A 18 3.55 -33.90 -39.29
C ASN A 18 2.83 -32.54 -39.46
N GLU A 19 1.51 -32.43 -39.31
CA GLU A 19 0.95 -31.09 -39.02
C GLU A 19 1.19 -30.74 -37.54
N MET A 20 2.23 -29.95 -37.28
CA MET A 20 2.49 -29.35 -35.98
C MET A 20 1.48 -28.22 -35.73
N PHE A 21 0.62 -28.38 -34.73
CA PHE A 21 -0.34 -27.35 -34.35
C PHE A 21 0.28 -26.39 -33.34
N LEU A 22 0.28 -25.09 -33.69
CA LEU A 22 0.69 -24.04 -32.77
C LEU A 22 -0.27 -24.02 -31.56
N THR A 23 0.29 -24.27 -30.38
CA THR A 23 -0.45 -24.42 -29.13
C THR A 23 0.04 -23.41 -28.11
N VAL A 24 -0.89 -22.86 -27.33
CA VAL A 24 -0.59 -21.86 -26.30
C VAL A 24 -1.10 -22.31 -24.94
N LYS A 25 -0.32 -22.01 -23.91
CA LYS A 25 -0.70 -22.17 -22.50
C LYS A 25 -1.08 -20.83 -21.92
N ILE A 26 -2.33 -20.75 -21.44
CA ILE A 26 -2.98 -19.51 -21.07
C ILE A 26 -3.35 -19.53 -19.58
N ALA A 27 -2.94 -18.49 -18.86
CA ALA A 27 -3.48 -18.21 -17.53
C ALA A 27 -4.78 -17.38 -17.67
N ILE A 28 -5.85 -17.82 -17.02
CA ILE A 28 -7.21 -17.27 -17.24
C ILE A 28 -7.68 -16.43 -16.04
N ASP A 29 -8.40 -15.34 -16.32
CA ASP A 29 -8.96 -14.46 -15.28
C ASP A 29 -10.06 -15.13 -14.44
N LYS A 30 -10.16 -14.68 -13.18
CA LYS A 30 -11.21 -15.06 -12.20
C LYS A 30 -11.25 -16.56 -11.87
N ILE A 31 -10.10 -17.21 -11.95
CA ILE A 31 -9.91 -18.58 -11.47
C ILE A 31 -9.55 -18.58 -9.98
N LYS A 32 -9.85 -19.69 -9.29
CA LYS A 32 -9.47 -19.93 -7.90
C LYS A 32 -8.12 -20.66 -7.85
N TYR A 33 -7.33 -20.45 -6.80
CA TYR A 33 -5.98 -21.00 -6.69
C TYR A 33 -5.89 -22.52 -6.98
N HIS A 34 -6.81 -23.33 -6.45
CA HIS A 34 -6.76 -24.80 -6.63
C HIS A 34 -6.95 -25.32 -8.07
N ILE A 35 -7.44 -24.47 -8.98
CA ILE A 35 -7.58 -24.77 -10.41
C ILE A 35 -6.78 -23.77 -11.27
N ASP A 36 -5.92 -22.96 -10.65
CA ASP A 36 -5.07 -22.01 -11.37
C ASP A 36 -3.87 -22.72 -11.99
N ILE A 37 -4.13 -23.42 -13.09
CA ILE A 37 -3.13 -24.03 -13.97
C ILE A 37 -3.08 -23.28 -15.30
N LEU A 38 -2.05 -23.54 -16.10
CA LEU A 38 -2.02 -23.07 -17.48
C LEU A 38 -2.89 -23.99 -18.33
N TYR A 39 -3.84 -23.41 -19.04
CA TYR A 39 -4.77 -24.14 -19.89
C TYR A 39 -4.31 -24.09 -21.34
N GLU A 40 -4.38 -25.24 -22.02
CA GLU A 40 -3.92 -25.39 -23.40
C GLU A 40 -5.03 -25.07 -24.39
N TYR A 41 -4.68 -24.30 -25.43
CA TYR A 41 -5.57 -23.93 -26.53
C TYR A 41 -4.82 -23.99 -27.86
N TYR A 42 -5.50 -24.41 -28.92
CA TYR A 42 -4.98 -24.28 -30.27
C TYR A 42 -5.09 -22.84 -30.76
N VAL A 43 -4.12 -22.44 -31.57
CA VAL A 43 -4.14 -21.17 -32.30
C VAL A 43 -4.74 -21.40 -33.69
N PRO A 44 -5.88 -20.75 -34.02
CA PRO A 44 -6.39 -20.72 -35.39
C PRO A 44 -5.38 -20.17 -36.38
N GLU A 45 -5.38 -20.66 -37.62
CA GLU A 45 -4.42 -20.23 -38.64
C GLU A 45 -4.41 -18.72 -38.87
N ASN A 46 -5.60 -18.10 -38.89
CA ASN A 46 -5.76 -16.65 -39.05
C ASN A 46 -5.24 -15.81 -37.88
N LEU A 47 -4.89 -16.44 -36.75
CA LEU A 47 -4.34 -15.77 -35.57
C LEU A 47 -2.85 -16.06 -35.34
N LYS A 48 -2.23 -16.97 -36.10
CA LYS A 48 -0.82 -17.39 -35.90
C LYS A 48 0.14 -16.20 -35.84
N ASP A 49 0.01 -15.25 -36.78
CA ASP A 49 0.90 -14.07 -36.87
C ASP A 49 0.70 -13.05 -35.74
N TYR A 50 -0.45 -13.08 -35.06
CA TYR A 50 -0.79 -12.13 -34.01
C TYR A 50 -0.49 -12.67 -32.61
N ILE A 51 -0.17 -13.96 -32.49
CA ILE A 51 0.10 -14.62 -31.20
C ILE A 51 1.54 -14.39 -30.76
N ASN A 52 1.69 -13.95 -29.52
CA ASN A 52 3.00 -13.83 -28.88
C ASN A 52 2.84 -13.96 -27.36
N LEU A 53 3.93 -14.29 -26.67
CA LEU A 53 3.99 -14.35 -25.22
C LEU A 53 3.57 -13.01 -24.61
N GLY A 54 2.76 -13.07 -23.56
CA GLY A 54 2.31 -11.90 -22.82
C GLY A 54 1.14 -11.15 -23.45
N LYS A 55 0.64 -11.57 -24.62
CA LYS A 55 -0.59 -11.04 -25.18
C LYS A 55 -1.81 -11.58 -24.46
N ARG A 56 -2.81 -10.71 -24.28
CA ARG A 56 -4.12 -11.08 -23.75
C ARG A 56 -4.98 -11.62 -24.89
N VAL A 57 -5.76 -12.63 -24.56
CA VAL A 57 -6.63 -13.34 -25.51
C VAL A 57 -7.99 -13.59 -24.89
N LEU A 58 -9.03 -13.72 -25.72
CA LEU A 58 -10.31 -14.29 -25.32
C LEU A 58 -10.32 -15.78 -25.61
N VAL A 59 -10.71 -16.56 -24.60
CA VAL A 59 -10.83 -18.01 -24.71
C VAL A 59 -12.13 -18.53 -24.09
N PRO A 60 -12.76 -19.56 -24.66
CA PRO A 60 -13.90 -20.22 -24.04
C PRO A 60 -13.43 -21.05 -22.83
N PHE A 61 -14.08 -20.83 -21.68
CA PHE A 61 -13.69 -21.50 -20.44
C PHE A 61 -14.88 -22.08 -19.66
N GLY A 62 -14.64 -23.23 -19.02
CA GLY A 62 -15.63 -23.98 -18.24
C GLY A 62 -16.72 -24.67 -19.08
N ASN A 63 -17.64 -25.37 -18.40
CA ASN A 63 -18.70 -26.15 -19.05
C ASN A 63 -19.68 -25.28 -19.86
N LYS A 64 -19.83 -24.00 -19.49
CA LYS A 64 -20.69 -23.04 -20.18
C LYS A 64 -20.01 -22.35 -21.38
N ASN A 65 -18.74 -22.67 -21.67
CA ASN A 65 -17.94 -22.04 -22.72
C ASN A 65 -17.97 -20.50 -22.70
N SER A 66 -18.06 -19.90 -21.50
CA SER A 66 -18.08 -18.44 -21.40
C SER A 66 -16.72 -17.88 -21.82
N LEU A 67 -16.71 -16.85 -22.66
CA LEU A 67 -15.48 -16.16 -23.03
C LEU A 67 -14.85 -15.49 -21.80
N ARG A 68 -13.58 -15.79 -21.58
CA ARG A 68 -12.75 -15.24 -20.51
C ARG A 68 -11.50 -14.62 -21.11
N ILE A 69 -11.04 -13.55 -20.48
CA ILE A 69 -9.72 -12.99 -20.77
C ILE A 69 -8.69 -13.94 -20.16
N GLY A 70 -7.69 -14.30 -20.94
CA GLY A 70 -6.49 -14.96 -20.49
C GLY A 70 -5.25 -14.25 -21.00
N ILE A 71 -4.09 -14.70 -20.55
CA ILE A 71 -2.79 -14.23 -21.02
C ILE A 71 -1.91 -15.41 -21.40
N ILE A 72 -1.24 -15.29 -22.54
CA ILE A 72 -0.36 -16.33 -23.07
C ILE A 72 0.96 -16.32 -22.27
N LEU A 73 1.32 -17.44 -21.66
CA LEU A 73 2.54 -17.58 -20.86
C LEU A 73 3.54 -18.58 -21.44
N GLU A 74 3.09 -19.54 -22.25
CA GLU A 74 3.97 -20.42 -23.03
C GLU A 74 3.36 -20.64 -24.42
N ILE A 75 4.23 -20.78 -25.42
CA ILE A 75 3.91 -21.12 -26.81
C ILE A 75 4.79 -22.30 -27.17
N TYR A 76 4.21 -23.32 -27.78
CA TYR A 76 4.92 -24.51 -28.25
C TYR A 76 4.13 -25.17 -29.36
N GLU A 77 4.74 -26.14 -30.03
CA GLU A 77 4.11 -26.90 -31.09
C GLU A 77 3.80 -28.32 -30.60
N LYS A 78 2.63 -28.85 -31.00
CA LYS A 78 2.16 -30.18 -30.61
C LYS A 78 1.72 -30.95 -31.84
N SER A 79 2.10 -32.23 -31.92
CA SER A 79 1.74 -33.14 -33.02
C SER A 79 0.40 -33.86 -32.79
N ASP A 80 -0.06 -33.95 -31.54
CA ASP A 80 -1.24 -34.74 -31.18
C ASP A 80 -2.53 -33.92 -31.23
N ILE A 81 -3.56 -34.45 -31.91
CA ILE A 81 -4.90 -33.87 -31.96
C ILE A 81 -5.67 -34.21 -30.68
N ASP A 82 -5.36 -33.52 -29.59
CA ASP A 82 -6.21 -33.52 -28.39
C ASP A 82 -7.52 -32.74 -28.63
N LYS A 83 -8.57 -33.02 -27.84
CA LYS A 83 -9.82 -32.21 -27.79
C LYS A 83 -9.61 -30.85 -27.11
N LEU A 84 -8.66 -30.05 -27.59
CA LEU A 84 -8.44 -28.68 -27.12
C LEU A 84 -9.41 -27.71 -27.81
N LYS A 85 -9.69 -26.60 -27.13
CA LYS A 85 -10.47 -25.50 -27.70
C LYS A 85 -9.53 -24.52 -28.40
N PHE A 86 -10.10 -23.69 -29.26
CA PHE A 86 -9.34 -22.64 -29.96
C PHE A 86 -9.34 -21.31 -29.19
N VAL A 87 -8.27 -20.54 -29.39
CA VAL A 87 -8.24 -19.11 -29.06
C VAL A 87 -9.29 -18.38 -29.89
N SER A 88 -10.12 -17.55 -29.26
CA SER A 88 -11.20 -16.82 -29.96
C SER A 88 -10.73 -15.49 -30.55
N GLU A 89 -9.94 -14.73 -29.80
CA GLU A 89 -9.51 -13.38 -30.21
C GLU A 89 -8.21 -12.99 -29.50
N VAL A 90 -7.35 -12.21 -30.16
CA VAL A 90 -6.19 -11.54 -29.56
C VAL A 90 -6.55 -10.08 -29.26
N LEU A 91 -6.40 -9.66 -28.01
CA LEU A 91 -6.86 -8.36 -27.52
C LEU A 91 -5.79 -7.25 -27.59
N ASP A 92 -4.54 -7.61 -27.84
CA ASP A 92 -3.39 -6.71 -27.79
C ASP A 92 -2.68 -6.62 -29.14
N ALA A 93 -2.48 -5.39 -29.62
CA ALA A 93 -1.66 -5.12 -30.79
C ALA A 93 -0.18 -5.42 -30.49
N GLU A 94 0.31 -4.95 -29.34
CA GLU A 94 1.70 -5.10 -28.93
C GLU A 94 1.90 -6.07 -27.76
N ASN A 95 3.14 -6.50 -27.57
CA ASN A 95 3.54 -7.26 -26.38
C ASN A 95 3.55 -6.34 -25.15
N LEU A 96 2.75 -6.70 -24.14
CA LEU A 96 2.61 -5.91 -22.92
C LEU A 96 3.56 -6.36 -21.79
N ILE A 97 4.15 -7.55 -21.91
CA ILE A 97 4.97 -8.17 -20.87
C ILE A 97 6.40 -8.37 -21.37
N ILE A 98 7.36 -7.84 -20.62
CA ILE A 98 8.80 -8.04 -20.85
C ILE A 98 9.25 -9.44 -20.37
N PRO A 99 10.31 -10.03 -20.93
CA PRO A 99 10.80 -11.38 -20.58
C PRO A 99 10.98 -11.62 -19.06
N GLU A 100 11.47 -10.62 -18.33
CA GLU A 100 11.61 -10.63 -16.87
C GLU A 100 10.30 -10.99 -16.15
N PHE A 101 9.20 -10.40 -16.59
CA PHE A 101 7.91 -10.50 -15.91
C PHE A 101 7.29 -11.89 -16.01
N PHE A 102 7.63 -12.69 -17.02
CA PHE A 102 7.20 -14.09 -17.05
C PHE A 102 7.79 -14.86 -15.86
N LYS A 103 9.10 -14.75 -15.61
CA LYS A 103 9.72 -15.40 -14.44
C LYS A 103 9.18 -14.85 -13.13
N LEU A 104 8.92 -13.54 -13.07
CA LEU A 104 8.30 -12.90 -11.91
C LEU A 104 6.89 -13.44 -11.63
N ILE A 105 6.08 -13.68 -12.66
CA ILE A 105 4.72 -14.23 -12.54
C ILE A 105 4.75 -15.61 -11.86
N PHE A 106 5.60 -16.52 -12.34
CA PHE A 106 5.75 -17.85 -11.74
C PHE A 106 6.28 -17.77 -10.31
N TRP A 107 7.32 -16.96 -10.09
CA TRP A 107 7.93 -16.77 -8.77
C TRP A 107 6.93 -16.21 -7.75
N MET A 108 6.15 -15.19 -8.11
CA MET A 108 5.17 -14.57 -7.20
C MET A 108 4.02 -15.50 -6.87
N ARG A 109 3.52 -16.29 -7.84
CA ARG A 109 2.48 -17.30 -7.60
C ARG A 109 2.92 -18.31 -6.56
N ASP A 110 4.13 -18.83 -6.71
CA ASP A 110 4.71 -19.79 -5.76
C ASP A 110 5.01 -19.15 -4.40
N LYS A 111 5.57 -17.93 -4.40
CA LYS A 111 5.98 -17.23 -3.18
C LYS A 111 4.81 -16.77 -2.32
N TYR A 112 3.71 -16.31 -2.93
CA TYR A 112 2.59 -15.65 -2.24
C TYR A 112 1.25 -16.39 -2.34
N PHE A 113 1.22 -17.59 -2.90
CA PHE A 113 0.00 -18.41 -3.03
C PHE A 113 -1.18 -17.66 -3.68
N CYS A 114 -0.86 -16.84 -4.70
CA CYS A 114 -1.83 -16.10 -5.50
C CYS A 114 -1.99 -16.73 -6.89
N THR A 115 -3.00 -16.32 -7.66
CA THR A 115 -3.16 -16.83 -9.03
C THR A 115 -2.17 -16.17 -10.00
N TYR A 116 -1.86 -16.82 -11.11
CA TYR A 116 -1.10 -16.21 -12.21
C TYR A 116 -1.72 -14.88 -12.64
N PHE A 117 -3.04 -14.85 -12.79
CA PHE A 117 -3.75 -13.66 -13.26
C PHE A 117 -3.82 -12.54 -12.21
N ASP A 118 -3.76 -12.87 -10.91
CA ASP A 118 -3.61 -11.85 -9.85
C ASP A 118 -2.29 -11.10 -9.98
N VAL A 119 -1.19 -11.80 -10.31
CA VAL A 119 0.11 -11.15 -10.55
C VAL A 119 0.06 -10.28 -11.79
N VAL A 120 -0.50 -10.80 -12.88
CA VAL A 120 -0.67 -10.09 -14.16
C VAL A 120 -1.47 -8.79 -13.99
N LYS A 121 -2.52 -8.79 -13.16
CA LYS A 121 -3.33 -7.59 -12.86
C LYS A 121 -2.55 -6.47 -12.19
N VAL A 122 -1.50 -6.80 -11.43
CA VAL A 122 -0.68 -5.78 -10.76
C VAL A 122 0.40 -5.26 -11.70
N ILE A 123 1.00 -6.16 -12.48
CA ILE A 123 1.96 -5.82 -13.53
C ILE A 123 1.27 -4.91 -14.55
N LEU A 124 0.23 -5.41 -15.22
CA LEU A 124 -0.38 -4.70 -16.33
C LEU A 124 -1.31 -3.58 -15.87
N PRO A 125 -1.24 -2.38 -16.48
CA PRO A 125 -2.33 -1.42 -16.41
C PRO A 125 -3.62 -2.05 -16.97
N SER A 126 -4.67 -2.11 -16.14
CA SER A 126 -5.87 -2.88 -16.47
C SER A 126 -6.71 -2.21 -17.56
N ASN A 127 -6.74 -2.76 -18.78
CA ASN A 127 -7.76 -2.42 -19.79
C ASN A 127 -9.08 -3.12 -19.44
N LYS A 128 -9.74 -2.68 -18.37
CA LYS A 128 -11.20 -2.79 -18.37
C LYS A 128 -11.65 -1.74 -19.38
N LYS A 129 -12.22 -2.20 -20.51
CA LYS A 129 -12.92 -1.38 -21.52
C LYS A 129 -13.27 -0.01 -20.94
N PHE A 130 -12.63 1.02 -21.47
CA PHE A 130 -12.75 2.42 -21.05
C PHE A 130 -14.19 2.73 -20.61
N LYS A 131 -14.42 2.74 -19.30
CA LYS A 131 -15.46 3.60 -18.72
C LYS A 131 -14.69 4.75 -18.12
N ALA A 132 -14.56 5.81 -18.92
CA ALA A 132 -14.06 7.08 -18.45
C ALA A 132 -14.79 7.44 -17.15
N LYS A 133 -14.05 7.99 -16.18
CA LYS A 133 -14.68 8.62 -15.03
C LYS A 133 -15.39 9.86 -15.57
N SER A 134 -16.70 9.79 -15.74
CA SER A 134 -17.50 10.93 -16.16
C SER A 134 -17.64 11.88 -14.99
N SER A 135 -17.03 13.06 -15.12
CA SER A 135 -17.45 14.23 -14.35
C SER A 135 -18.81 14.67 -14.88
N VAL A 136 -19.67 15.15 -14.00
CA VAL A 136 -21.03 15.56 -14.35
C VAL A 136 -21.21 17.04 -14.03
N ARG A 137 -21.77 17.78 -14.98
CA ARG A 137 -22.19 19.18 -14.80
C ARG A 137 -23.64 19.34 -15.24
N ILE A 138 -24.22 20.49 -14.91
CA ILE A 138 -25.52 20.90 -15.44
C ILE A 138 -25.38 21.12 -16.96
N SER A 139 -26.32 20.57 -17.73
CA SER A 139 -26.35 20.73 -19.18
C SER A 139 -26.53 22.21 -19.56
N LYS A 140 -25.78 22.69 -20.56
CA LYS A 140 -25.86 24.09 -21.02
C LYS A 140 -27.21 24.42 -21.69
N ASN A 141 -27.91 23.42 -22.22
CA ASN A 141 -29.17 23.57 -22.95
C ASN A 141 -30.38 23.12 -22.10
N LEU A 142 -30.49 23.63 -20.88
CA LEU A 142 -31.54 23.22 -19.94
C LEU A 142 -32.80 24.09 -20.10
N GLU A 143 -33.90 23.50 -20.57
CA GLU A 143 -35.19 24.17 -20.62
C GLU A 143 -35.78 24.32 -19.20
N LYS A 144 -36.11 25.56 -18.79
CA LYS A 144 -36.64 25.89 -17.45
C LYS A 144 -37.91 25.12 -17.06
N LYS A 145 -38.68 24.58 -18.02
CA LYS A 145 -39.89 23.78 -17.79
C LYS A 145 -39.60 22.38 -17.20
N VAL A 146 -38.40 21.83 -17.40
CA VAL A 146 -38.04 20.46 -16.95
C VAL A 146 -37.73 20.41 -15.44
N ILE A 147 -37.27 21.51 -14.85
CA ILE A 147 -36.86 21.62 -13.44
C ILE A 147 -38.05 21.41 -12.49
N LYS A 148 -39.27 21.77 -12.89
CA LYS A 148 -40.50 21.61 -12.09
C LYS A 148 -41.00 20.16 -11.98
N LYS A 149 -40.49 19.22 -12.79
CA LYS A 149 -40.91 17.80 -12.80
C LYS A 149 -39.91 16.84 -12.14
N LEU A 150 -38.89 17.35 -11.45
CA LEU A 150 -37.89 16.51 -10.79
C LEU A 150 -38.43 15.86 -9.51
N THR A 151 -38.17 14.57 -9.34
CA THR A 151 -38.45 13.88 -8.07
C THR A 151 -37.53 14.37 -6.96
N LEU A 152 -37.92 14.21 -5.68
CA LEU A 152 -37.14 14.66 -4.51
C LEU A 152 -35.68 14.20 -4.55
N LYS A 153 -35.42 12.94 -4.95
CA LYS A 153 -34.06 12.38 -5.06
C LYS A 153 -33.26 12.96 -6.23
N GLN A 154 -33.92 13.33 -7.32
CA GLN A 154 -33.28 13.98 -8.47
C GLN A 154 -32.96 15.45 -8.18
N LYS A 155 -33.84 16.13 -7.42
CA LYS A 155 -33.65 17.51 -6.99
C LYS A 155 -32.43 17.65 -6.07
N LEU A 156 -32.23 16.73 -5.12
CA LEU A 156 -31.02 16.68 -4.29
C LEU A 156 -29.71 16.56 -5.11
N VAL A 157 -29.73 15.77 -6.18
CA VAL A 157 -28.58 15.64 -7.09
C VAL A 157 -28.36 16.92 -7.89
N TYR A 158 -29.45 17.55 -8.36
CA TYR A 158 -29.39 18.80 -9.10
C TYR A 158 -28.86 19.95 -8.24
N ASP A 159 -29.40 20.15 -7.04
CA ASP A 159 -29.01 21.23 -6.11
C ASP A 159 -27.53 21.09 -5.70
N TYR A 160 -27.08 19.85 -5.42
CA TYR A 160 -25.68 19.58 -5.10
C TYR A 160 -24.70 19.94 -6.23
N ILE A 161 -25.05 19.66 -7.49
CA ILE A 161 -24.21 20.02 -8.64
C ILE A 161 -24.30 21.52 -8.92
N LEU A 162 -25.42 22.17 -8.59
CA LEU A 162 -25.61 23.61 -8.74
C LEU A 162 -24.68 24.40 -7.82
N GLU A 163 -24.47 23.92 -6.58
CA GLU A 163 -23.50 24.48 -5.63
C GLU A 163 -22.05 24.20 -6.04
N ASN A 164 -21.74 22.96 -6.43
CA ASN A 164 -20.36 22.53 -6.68
C ASN A 164 -19.87 22.73 -8.13
N LYS A 165 -20.77 23.13 -9.04
CA LYS A 165 -20.60 23.34 -10.50
C LYS A 165 -20.21 22.09 -11.31
N VAL A 166 -19.24 21.32 -10.82
CA VAL A 166 -18.72 20.08 -11.42
C VAL A 166 -18.47 19.07 -10.30
N SER A 167 -18.95 17.84 -10.45
CA SER A 167 -18.70 16.79 -9.45
C SER A 167 -18.59 15.41 -10.09
N ASN A 168 -17.84 14.52 -9.44
CA ASN A 168 -17.68 13.13 -9.88
C ASN A 168 -18.94 12.31 -9.53
N LEU A 169 -19.36 11.38 -10.40
CA LEU A 169 -20.46 10.45 -10.15
C LEU A 169 -20.43 9.79 -8.75
N LYS A 170 -19.26 9.35 -8.30
CA LYS A 170 -19.12 8.69 -6.98
C LYS A 170 -19.32 9.66 -5.82
N GLU A 171 -18.87 10.89 -5.98
CA GLU A 171 -18.98 11.96 -4.99
C GLU A 171 -20.43 12.42 -4.85
N ILE A 172 -21.12 12.60 -5.99
CA ILE A 172 -22.56 12.85 -6.03
C ILE A 172 -23.32 11.75 -5.29
N CYS A 173 -23.05 10.47 -5.59
CA CYS A 173 -23.71 9.36 -4.92
C CYS A 173 -23.43 9.31 -3.40
N TYR A 174 -22.21 9.64 -2.99
CA TYR A 174 -21.80 9.66 -1.60
C TYR A 174 -22.46 10.80 -0.81
N CYS A 175 -22.41 12.02 -1.33
CA CYS A 175 -22.93 13.23 -0.68
C CYS A 175 -24.46 13.28 -0.68
N THR A 176 -25.11 12.80 -1.75
CA THR A 176 -26.59 12.82 -1.86
C THR A 176 -27.24 11.53 -1.36
N GLY A 177 -26.48 10.45 -1.16
CA GLY A 177 -27.00 9.14 -0.77
C GLY A 177 -27.81 8.43 -1.88
N VAL A 178 -27.70 8.91 -3.12
CA VAL A 178 -28.47 8.44 -4.28
C VAL A 178 -27.68 7.36 -5.04
N LYS A 179 -28.37 6.37 -5.63
CA LYS A 179 -27.74 5.34 -6.48
C LYS A 179 -27.36 5.92 -7.84
N GLU A 180 -26.25 5.45 -8.42
CA GLU A 180 -25.71 5.86 -9.73
C GLU A 180 -26.73 5.85 -10.87
N LEU A 181 -27.71 4.93 -10.79
CA LEU A 181 -28.80 4.79 -11.77
C LEU A 181 -29.66 6.05 -11.91
N ILE A 182 -29.85 6.81 -10.83
CA ILE A 182 -30.63 8.06 -10.82
C ILE A 182 -29.84 9.19 -11.49
N VAL A 183 -28.52 9.24 -11.25
CA VAL A 183 -27.64 10.21 -11.92
C VAL A 183 -27.54 9.91 -13.42
N ASN A 184 -27.44 8.64 -13.80
CA ASN A 184 -27.47 8.21 -15.20
C ASN A 184 -28.81 8.53 -15.89
N ASN A 185 -29.94 8.47 -15.18
CA ASN A 185 -31.23 8.90 -15.72
C ASN A 185 -31.28 10.43 -15.94
N LEU A 186 -30.67 11.22 -15.06
CA LEU A 186 -30.56 12.68 -15.27
C LEU A 186 -29.67 13.05 -16.46
N ILE A 187 -28.64 12.24 -16.72
CA ILE A 187 -27.78 12.38 -17.92
C ILE A 187 -28.57 12.01 -19.19
N LYS A 188 -29.32 10.89 -19.17
CA LYS A 188 -30.19 10.49 -20.29
C LYS A 188 -31.26 11.54 -20.62
N ASN A 189 -31.82 12.17 -19.59
CA ASN A 189 -32.83 13.22 -19.75
C ASN A 189 -32.23 14.60 -20.11
N LYS A 190 -30.92 14.68 -20.41
CA LYS A 190 -30.20 15.91 -20.79
C LYS A 190 -30.25 17.04 -19.76
N ILE A 191 -30.58 16.74 -18.50
CA ILE A 191 -30.55 17.69 -17.37
C ILE A 191 -29.11 17.85 -16.90
N LEU A 192 -28.37 16.74 -16.87
CA LEU A 192 -26.95 16.71 -16.60
C LEU A 192 -26.19 16.30 -17.86
N GLU A 193 -25.00 16.82 -18.03
CA GLU A 193 -24.07 16.44 -19.10
C GLU A 193 -22.87 15.75 -18.46
N SER A 194 -22.59 14.53 -18.90
CA SER A 194 -21.32 13.87 -18.59
C SER A 194 -20.26 14.38 -19.55
N PHE A 195 -19.14 14.83 -19.01
CA PHE A 195 -17.98 15.18 -19.80
C PHE A 195 -16.73 14.55 -19.21
N GLU A 196 -15.74 14.36 -20.07
CA GLU A 196 -14.43 13.88 -19.66
C GLU A 196 -13.61 15.10 -19.28
N ASP A 197 -13.21 15.19 -18.00
CA ASP A 197 -12.15 16.11 -17.61
C ASP A 197 -10.86 15.64 -18.27
N LEU A 198 -10.55 16.17 -19.46
CA LEU A 198 -9.18 16.26 -19.97
C LEU A 198 -8.44 17.33 -19.16
N TYR A 199 -8.25 17.10 -17.86
CA TYR A 199 -7.42 17.96 -17.04
C TYR A 199 -6.05 17.34 -16.87
N TYR A 200 -5.23 17.49 -17.91
CA TYR A 200 -3.78 17.63 -17.85
C TYR A 200 -3.33 18.38 -19.12
N GLU A 201 -3.64 19.67 -19.20
CA GLU A 201 -2.62 20.55 -19.72
C GLU A 201 -1.57 20.65 -18.63
N ASN A 202 -0.43 20.00 -18.85
CA ASN A 202 0.83 20.52 -18.36
C ASN A 202 0.93 21.95 -18.91
N LYS A 203 0.39 22.93 -18.17
CA LYS A 203 1.05 24.23 -18.16
C LYS A 203 2.43 23.94 -17.61
N ASN A 204 3.36 23.69 -18.52
CA ASN A 204 4.77 23.93 -18.34
C ASN A 204 4.87 25.40 -17.88
N LYS A 205 4.64 25.64 -16.60
CA LYS A 205 5.38 26.69 -15.94
C LYS A 205 6.82 26.28 -16.19
N ASN A 206 7.53 27.11 -16.94
CA ASN A 206 8.99 27.08 -16.98
C ASN A 206 9.44 27.02 -15.51
N LEU A 207 9.68 25.81 -15.03
CA LEU A 207 10.33 25.59 -13.75
C LEU A 207 11.79 25.84 -14.08
N ASP A 208 12.36 26.89 -13.51
CA ASP A 208 13.77 27.20 -13.70
C ASP A 208 14.59 25.95 -13.39
N PHE A 209 15.30 25.46 -14.40
CA PHE A 209 16.08 24.23 -14.34
C PHE A 209 17.35 24.50 -13.55
N LYS A 210 17.34 24.13 -12.27
CA LYS A 210 18.54 24.18 -11.43
C LYS A 210 19.32 22.88 -11.55
N ASN A 211 20.32 22.87 -12.43
CA ASN A 211 21.43 21.91 -12.35
C ASN A 211 22.46 22.44 -11.34
N GLU A 212 22.09 22.46 -10.06
CA GLU A 212 23.09 22.68 -9.00
C GLU A 212 23.97 21.43 -8.90
N GLU A 213 25.29 21.62 -8.91
CA GLU A 213 26.25 20.55 -8.66
C GLU A 213 26.14 20.08 -7.21
N ILE A 214 26.08 18.75 -7.04
CA ILE A 214 25.94 18.14 -5.72
C ILE A 214 27.34 17.85 -5.18
N GLU A 215 27.79 18.68 -4.25
CA GLU A 215 28.97 18.40 -3.43
C GLU A 215 28.64 17.37 -2.35
N LEU A 216 29.48 16.34 -2.24
CA LEU A 216 29.34 15.29 -1.22
C LEU A 216 30.43 15.47 -0.16
N SER A 217 30.10 15.16 1.09
CA SER A 217 31.12 15.07 2.14
C SER A 217 32.06 13.89 1.91
N LYS A 218 33.25 13.89 2.54
CA LYS A 218 34.25 12.80 2.40
C LYS A 218 33.64 11.41 2.58
N LYS A 219 32.88 11.20 3.66
CA LYS A 219 32.22 9.93 3.97
C LYS A 219 31.11 9.57 2.97
N GLN A 220 30.37 10.55 2.48
CA GLN A 220 29.35 10.33 1.45
C GLN A 220 29.99 9.95 0.11
N LEU A 221 31.16 10.53 -0.20
CA LEU A 221 31.94 10.26 -1.40
C LEU A 221 32.54 8.85 -1.36
N GLU A 222 33.12 8.41 -0.24
CA GLU A 222 33.57 7.02 -0.04
C GLU A 222 32.44 6.01 -0.30
N ILE A 223 31.27 6.21 0.31
CA ILE A 223 30.10 5.36 0.11
C ILE A 223 29.66 5.38 -1.36
N TYR A 224 29.64 6.56 -1.99
CA TYR A 224 29.27 6.71 -3.39
C TYR A 224 30.24 5.94 -4.31
N GLU A 225 31.54 6.06 -4.10
CA GLU A 225 32.57 5.34 -4.87
C GLU A 225 32.45 3.83 -4.71
N ASP A 226 32.18 3.34 -3.51
CA ASP A 226 31.98 1.91 -3.28
C ASP A 226 30.70 1.39 -3.98
N LEU A 227 29.61 2.15 -3.94
CA LEU A 227 28.40 1.85 -4.70
C LEU A 227 28.67 1.85 -6.22
N LEU A 228 29.52 2.76 -6.72
CA LEU A 228 29.93 2.77 -8.12
C LEU A 228 30.77 1.55 -8.50
N LYS A 229 31.73 1.13 -7.67
CA LYS A 229 32.49 -0.11 -7.89
C LYS A 229 31.54 -1.31 -8.00
N MET A 230 30.51 -1.35 -7.14
CA MET A 230 29.50 -2.39 -7.19
C MET A 230 28.63 -2.35 -8.44
N CYS A 231 28.33 -1.17 -9.01
CA CYS A 231 27.62 -1.06 -10.29
C CYS A 231 28.29 -1.86 -11.42
N ASN A 232 29.62 -2.00 -11.38
CA ASN A 232 30.41 -2.71 -12.38
C ASN A 232 30.61 -4.21 -12.07
N SER A 233 30.22 -4.66 -10.86
CA SER A 233 30.34 -6.08 -10.47
C SER A 233 29.21 -6.96 -11.06
N GLU A 234 29.51 -8.25 -11.30
CA GLU A 234 28.54 -9.23 -11.80
C GLU A 234 27.60 -9.78 -10.72
N ASN A 235 28.05 -9.87 -9.47
CA ASN A 235 27.26 -10.36 -8.33
C ASN A 235 26.94 -9.23 -7.35
N LYS A 236 26.01 -8.36 -7.75
CA LYS A 236 25.59 -7.23 -6.91
C LYS A 236 24.80 -7.72 -5.70
N LYS A 237 25.41 -7.61 -4.51
CA LYS A 237 24.69 -7.71 -3.23
C LYS A 237 23.72 -6.53 -3.06
N THR A 238 22.67 -6.73 -2.28
CA THR A 238 21.77 -5.65 -1.85
C THR A 238 22.49 -4.72 -0.88
N ASN A 239 22.27 -3.41 -1.00
CA ASN A 239 22.98 -2.40 -0.23
C ASN A 239 22.02 -1.68 0.72
N LEU A 240 22.36 -1.65 2.00
CA LEU A 240 21.63 -0.90 3.01
C LEU A 240 22.39 0.39 3.35
N LEU A 241 21.83 1.52 2.92
CA LEU A 241 22.28 2.86 3.29
C LEU A 241 21.57 3.29 4.58
N TYR A 242 22.21 3.01 5.70
CA TYR A 242 21.75 3.40 7.03
C TYR A 242 22.33 4.78 7.38
N GLY A 243 21.49 5.77 7.58
CA GLY A 243 21.97 7.09 7.99
C GLY A 243 20.93 7.89 8.75
N ILE A 244 21.33 8.59 9.81
CA ILE A 244 20.41 9.36 10.64
C ILE A 244 19.63 10.42 9.83
N THR A 245 18.53 10.92 10.36
CA THR A 245 17.75 11.96 9.69
C THR A 245 18.61 13.21 9.45
N GLY A 246 18.65 13.70 8.21
CA GLY A 246 19.50 14.84 7.82
C GLY A 246 20.97 14.51 7.47
N SER A 247 21.33 13.22 7.34
CA SER A 247 22.66 12.77 6.89
C SER A 247 22.94 12.95 5.38
N GLY A 248 21.96 13.43 4.61
CA GLY A 248 22.13 13.66 3.16
C GLY A 248 22.04 12.40 2.29
N LYS A 249 21.42 11.30 2.74
CA LYS A 249 21.21 10.07 1.94
C LYS A 249 20.67 10.36 0.53
N THR A 250 19.71 11.25 0.43
CA THR A 250 19.08 11.63 -0.85
C THR A 250 20.09 12.19 -1.86
N LEU A 251 21.13 12.90 -1.41
CA LEU A 251 22.17 13.46 -2.29
C LEU A 251 23.01 12.35 -2.94
N ILE A 252 23.42 11.33 -2.16
CA ILE A 252 24.12 10.14 -2.69
C ILE A 252 23.25 9.44 -3.73
N LEU A 253 21.96 9.25 -3.41
CA LEU A 253 21.01 8.59 -4.30
C LEU A 253 20.83 9.36 -5.62
N ILE A 254 20.67 10.69 -5.58
CA ILE A 254 20.55 11.51 -6.79
C ILE A 254 21.82 11.42 -7.64
N LYS A 255 23.01 11.53 -7.04
CA LYS A 255 24.28 11.42 -7.78
C LYS A 255 24.48 10.03 -8.41
N LEU A 256 24.00 8.99 -7.75
CA LEU A 256 24.00 7.62 -8.29
C LEU A 256 23.05 7.49 -9.49
N ILE A 257 21.88 8.12 -9.41
CA ILE A 257 20.90 8.16 -10.49
C ILE A 257 21.46 8.89 -11.72
N ASP A 258 22.10 10.05 -11.51
CA ASP A 258 22.76 10.81 -12.58
C ASP A 258 23.78 9.93 -13.34
N HIS A 259 24.63 9.22 -12.61
CA HIS A 259 25.62 8.31 -13.19
C HIS A 259 24.99 7.19 -14.03
N ILE A 260 23.96 6.53 -13.49
CA ILE A 260 23.29 5.41 -14.18
C ILE A 260 22.56 5.86 -15.45
N ILE A 261 21.96 7.05 -15.43
CA ILE A 261 21.29 7.64 -16.61
C ILE A 261 22.30 8.00 -17.69
N ASN A 262 23.46 8.52 -17.30
CA ASN A 262 24.56 8.83 -18.22
C ASN A 262 25.10 7.56 -18.90
N LEU A 263 25.07 6.40 -18.22
CA LEU A 263 25.36 5.09 -18.80
C LEU A 263 24.25 4.54 -19.72
N GLY A 264 23.16 5.29 -19.93
CA GLY A 264 22.06 4.85 -20.79
C GLY A 264 21.08 3.87 -20.14
N LYS A 265 21.23 3.58 -18.84
CA LYS A 265 20.40 2.61 -18.10
C LYS A 265 19.18 3.27 -17.47
N THR A 266 18.21 2.44 -17.07
CA THR A 266 16.97 2.89 -16.42
C THR A 266 17.03 2.74 -14.91
N VAL A 267 16.18 3.50 -14.22
CA VAL A 267 16.13 3.60 -12.75
C VAL A 267 14.70 3.46 -12.25
N ILE A 268 14.51 2.70 -11.17
CA ILE A 268 13.27 2.70 -10.38
C ILE A 268 13.54 3.35 -9.02
N PHE A 269 12.82 4.41 -8.69
CA PHE A 269 12.90 5.08 -7.39
C PHE A 269 11.56 4.96 -6.66
N MET A 270 11.56 4.29 -5.52
CA MET A 270 10.36 4.03 -4.74
C MET A 270 10.35 4.82 -3.44
N VAL A 271 9.21 5.44 -3.16
CA VAL A 271 8.90 6.14 -1.91
C VAL A 271 7.67 5.51 -1.24
N PRO A 272 7.52 5.61 0.09
CA PRO A 272 6.49 4.86 0.81
C PRO A 272 5.06 5.32 0.53
N GLU A 273 4.82 6.62 0.27
CA GLU A 273 3.45 7.14 0.09
C GLU A 273 3.39 8.39 -0.81
N ILE A 274 2.22 8.67 -1.39
CA ILE A 274 2.00 9.79 -2.33
C ILE A 274 2.10 11.15 -1.61
N SER A 275 1.79 11.25 -0.32
CA SER A 275 1.93 12.52 0.42
C SER A 275 3.38 13.03 0.47
N LEU A 276 4.35 12.11 0.45
CA LEU A 276 5.79 12.39 0.35
C LEU A 276 6.25 12.80 -1.06
N THR A 277 5.35 12.79 -2.04
CA THR A 277 5.76 12.89 -3.44
C THR A 277 5.85 14.30 -3.98
N THR A 278 5.17 15.33 -3.50
CA THR A 278 5.22 16.63 -4.22
C THR A 278 6.60 17.28 -4.19
N GLN A 279 7.31 17.24 -3.06
CA GLN A 279 8.69 17.74 -2.99
C GLN A 279 9.66 16.90 -3.83
N MET A 280 9.65 15.58 -3.67
CA MET A 280 10.55 14.70 -4.42
C MET A 280 10.22 14.67 -5.92
N ILE A 281 8.94 14.68 -6.29
CA ILE A 281 8.48 14.83 -7.68
C ILE A 281 8.99 16.14 -8.25
N ASN A 282 8.86 17.25 -7.53
CA ASN A 282 9.31 18.55 -8.05
C ASN A 282 10.83 18.56 -8.26
N ILE A 283 11.61 17.96 -7.34
CA ILE A 283 13.06 17.79 -7.51
C ILE A 283 13.37 16.93 -8.75
N PHE A 284 12.70 15.78 -8.90
CA PHE A 284 12.95 14.89 -10.03
C PHE A 284 12.47 15.48 -11.37
N LYS A 285 11.33 16.17 -11.39
CA LYS A 285 10.82 16.85 -12.60
C LYS A 285 11.70 18.02 -13.00
N SER A 286 12.14 18.84 -12.05
CA SER A 286 13.05 19.96 -12.33
C SER A 286 14.43 19.49 -12.79
N ARG A 287 14.95 18.37 -12.26
CA ARG A 287 16.27 17.86 -12.65
C ARG A 287 16.26 17.02 -13.94
N TYR A 288 15.27 16.15 -14.13
CA TYR A 288 15.30 15.14 -15.19
C TYR A 288 14.23 15.34 -16.28
N ASN A 289 13.30 16.29 -16.10
CA ASN A 289 12.28 16.67 -17.06
C ASN A 289 11.51 15.45 -17.62
N ASN A 290 11.43 15.32 -18.95
CA ASN A 290 10.71 14.26 -19.66
C ASN A 290 11.31 12.85 -19.44
N LYS A 291 12.47 12.73 -18.80
CA LYS A 291 13.09 11.43 -18.49
C LYS A 291 12.45 10.73 -17.28
N VAL A 292 11.54 11.39 -16.55
CA VAL A 292 10.87 10.83 -15.36
C VAL A 292 9.39 10.61 -15.62
N VAL A 293 8.90 9.41 -15.29
CA VAL A 293 7.47 9.14 -15.11
C VAL A 293 7.13 9.00 -13.63
N ILE A 294 5.87 9.28 -13.29
CA ILE A 294 5.36 9.07 -11.94
C ILE A 294 4.36 7.91 -11.98
N ILE A 295 4.56 6.89 -11.16
CA ILE A 295 3.67 5.71 -11.06
C ILE A 295 3.11 5.60 -9.64
N HIS A 296 1.82 5.89 -9.48
CA HIS A 296 1.15 5.71 -8.21
C HIS A 296 -0.30 5.23 -8.36
N SER A 297 -0.86 4.65 -7.30
CA SER A 297 -2.23 4.12 -7.25
C SER A 297 -3.33 5.16 -7.54
N GLY A 298 -3.03 6.44 -7.41
CA GLY A 298 -3.96 7.53 -7.70
C GLY A 298 -4.13 7.87 -9.19
N LEU A 299 -3.33 7.30 -10.11
CA LEU A 299 -3.45 7.58 -11.54
C LEU A 299 -4.72 6.97 -12.11
N THR A 300 -5.26 7.61 -13.13
CA THR A 300 -6.29 6.98 -13.97
C THR A 300 -5.68 5.85 -14.79
N VAL A 301 -6.51 4.94 -15.28
CA VAL A 301 -6.05 3.85 -16.16
C VAL A 301 -5.35 4.42 -17.40
N LYS A 302 -5.91 5.48 -18.01
CA LYS A 302 -5.34 6.15 -19.18
C LYS A 302 -3.93 6.70 -18.89
N GLN A 303 -3.79 7.51 -17.84
CA GLN A 303 -2.47 8.05 -17.43
C GLN A 303 -1.47 6.94 -17.13
N ARG A 304 -1.89 5.88 -16.43
CA ARG A 304 -1.01 4.76 -16.13
C ARG A 304 -0.55 4.04 -17.41
N MET A 305 -1.39 3.98 -18.45
CA MET A 305 -1.00 3.44 -19.78
C MET A 305 0.00 4.38 -20.47
N GLU A 306 -0.25 5.69 -20.48
CA GLU A 306 0.67 6.67 -21.09
C GLU A 306 2.07 6.60 -20.44
N GLU A 307 2.15 6.60 -19.10
CA GLU A 307 3.43 6.49 -18.39
C GLU A 307 4.09 5.11 -18.59
N TRP A 308 3.30 4.07 -18.82
CA TRP A 308 3.79 2.73 -19.15
C TRP A 308 4.43 2.70 -20.55
N GLU A 309 3.77 3.32 -21.53
CA GLU A 309 4.29 3.47 -22.89
C GLU A 309 5.54 4.36 -22.94
N ASN A 310 5.58 5.45 -22.16
CA ASN A 310 6.75 6.33 -22.06
C ASN A 310 8.00 5.61 -21.55
N LEU A 311 7.83 4.68 -20.60
CA LEU A 311 8.94 3.84 -20.12
C LEU A 311 9.34 2.78 -21.15
N LYS A 312 8.36 2.12 -21.77
CA LYS A 312 8.62 1.05 -22.75
C LYS A 312 9.28 1.59 -24.02
N SER A 313 8.87 2.76 -24.49
CA SER A 313 9.45 3.45 -25.65
C SER A 313 10.82 4.08 -25.36
N GLY A 314 11.26 4.11 -24.09
CA GLY A 314 12.53 4.70 -23.68
C GLY A 314 12.57 6.23 -23.63
N ILE A 315 11.42 6.90 -23.86
CA ILE A 315 11.27 8.36 -23.67
C ILE A 315 11.63 8.73 -22.23
N ALA A 316 11.11 7.95 -21.28
CA ALA A 316 11.45 8.07 -19.88
C ALA A 316 12.41 6.96 -19.45
N ARG A 317 13.39 7.32 -18.60
CA ARG A 317 14.39 6.41 -18.05
C ARG A 317 14.26 6.20 -16.55
N ILE A 318 13.46 7.02 -15.87
CA ILE A 318 13.27 6.97 -14.42
C ILE A 318 11.79 6.73 -14.12
N ALA A 319 11.51 5.66 -13.38
CA ALA A 319 10.20 5.40 -12.80
C ALA A 319 10.19 5.81 -11.33
N LEU A 320 9.55 6.94 -11.00
CA LEU A 320 9.36 7.40 -9.64
C LEU A 320 7.97 6.97 -9.14
N GLY A 321 7.85 6.37 -7.96
CA GLY A 321 6.52 6.05 -7.47
C GLY A 321 6.44 5.33 -6.13
N THR A 322 5.26 4.81 -5.82
CA THR A 322 5.05 4.05 -4.58
C THR A 322 5.30 2.56 -4.78
N ARG A 323 4.77 1.71 -3.89
CA ARG A 323 4.91 0.25 -3.94
C ARG A 323 4.66 -0.42 -5.30
N THR A 324 3.81 0.18 -6.16
CA THR A 324 3.47 -0.35 -7.49
C THR A 324 4.50 -0.01 -8.57
N ALA A 325 5.37 0.98 -8.34
CA ALA A 325 6.42 1.35 -9.30
C ALA A 325 7.46 0.24 -9.50
N VAL A 326 7.55 -0.72 -8.57
CA VAL A 326 8.37 -1.92 -8.74
C VAL A 326 7.97 -2.75 -9.97
N PHE A 327 6.74 -2.58 -10.50
CA PHE A 327 6.27 -3.23 -11.72
C PHE A 327 6.40 -2.37 -12.97
N ALA A 328 7.17 -1.27 -12.92
CA ALA A 328 7.46 -0.44 -14.08
C ALA A 328 8.13 -1.28 -15.20
N PRO A 329 7.68 -1.18 -16.46
CA PRO A 329 8.17 -1.98 -17.60
C PRO A 329 9.48 -1.40 -18.13
N VAL A 330 10.52 -1.42 -17.31
CA VAL A 330 11.83 -0.86 -17.66
C VAL A 330 12.73 -1.92 -18.27
N GLU A 331 13.37 -1.57 -19.39
CA GLU A 331 14.46 -2.32 -19.99
C GLU A 331 15.81 -1.74 -19.54
N ASN A 332 16.89 -2.53 -19.59
CA ASN A 332 18.24 -2.11 -19.16
C ASN A 332 18.28 -1.50 -17.75
N LEU A 333 17.60 -2.13 -16.80
CA LEU A 333 17.50 -1.69 -15.41
C LEU A 333 18.89 -1.66 -14.75
N GLY A 334 19.36 -0.46 -14.40
CA GLY A 334 20.67 -0.26 -13.76
C GLY A 334 20.59 -0.09 -12.24
N LEU A 335 19.51 0.52 -11.74
CA LEU A 335 19.37 0.88 -10.33
C LEU A 335 17.92 0.79 -9.86
N ILE A 336 17.73 0.20 -8.68
CA ILE A 336 16.50 0.26 -7.91
C ILE A 336 16.82 0.89 -6.56
N VAL A 337 16.08 1.95 -6.21
CA VAL A 337 16.16 2.61 -4.91
C VAL A 337 14.84 2.46 -4.18
N MET A 338 14.91 2.09 -2.91
CA MET A 338 13.76 2.07 -2.00
C MET A 338 14.09 2.95 -0.80
N ASP A 339 13.47 4.12 -0.72
CA ASP A 339 13.66 5.06 0.39
C ASP A 339 12.68 4.77 1.53
N GLU A 340 13.08 5.06 2.77
CA GLU A 340 12.35 4.70 3.99
C GLU A 340 11.89 3.22 3.98
N GLU A 341 12.85 2.32 3.71
CA GLU A 341 12.62 0.89 3.49
C GLU A 341 11.76 0.17 4.55
N GLN A 342 11.85 0.62 5.80
CA GLN A 342 11.13 0.09 6.96
C GLN A 342 9.61 0.36 6.96
N GLU A 343 9.11 1.16 6.02
CA GLU A 343 7.71 1.55 5.99
C GLU A 343 6.79 0.40 5.58
N HIS A 344 5.82 0.10 6.44
CA HIS A 344 4.80 -0.94 6.24
C HIS A 344 3.95 -0.77 4.96
N THR A 345 3.91 0.42 4.34
CA THR A 345 3.15 0.67 3.10
C THR A 345 3.71 -0.11 1.91
N TYR A 346 4.95 -0.60 2.00
CA TYR A 346 5.56 -1.48 1.01
C TYR A 346 5.01 -2.92 1.00
N LYS A 347 4.20 -3.30 2.00
CA LYS A 347 3.41 -4.54 1.96
C LYS A 347 2.04 -4.29 1.33
N SER A 348 1.65 -5.14 0.36
CA SER A 348 0.30 -5.15 -0.20
C SER A 348 -0.68 -5.93 0.69
N SER A 349 -1.80 -5.31 1.06
CA SER A 349 -2.90 -5.97 1.78
C SER A 349 -3.89 -6.70 0.85
N PHE A 350 -3.81 -6.47 -0.46
CA PHE A 350 -4.66 -7.10 -1.48
C PHE A 350 -3.91 -8.23 -2.17
N SER A 351 -4.61 -9.26 -2.69
CA SER A 351 -3.99 -10.29 -3.53
C SER A 351 -3.46 -9.67 -4.83
N PRO A 352 -2.21 -9.94 -5.24
CA PRO A 352 -1.16 -10.67 -4.52
C PRO A 352 -0.62 -9.89 -3.31
N LYS A 353 -0.50 -10.55 -2.15
CA LYS A 353 -0.05 -9.91 -0.89
C LYS A 353 1.48 -9.84 -0.78
N PHE A 354 2.10 -9.25 -1.80
CA PHE A 354 3.56 -9.18 -1.90
C PHE A 354 4.17 -8.11 -1.01
N HIS A 355 5.47 -8.25 -0.74
CA HIS A 355 6.29 -7.20 -0.16
C HIS A 355 7.19 -6.60 -1.26
N THR A 356 7.13 -5.28 -1.47
CA THR A 356 7.85 -4.60 -2.56
C THR A 356 9.35 -4.86 -2.54
N LYS A 357 10.01 -4.85 -1.37
CA LYS A 357 11.43 -5.22 -1.20
C LYS A 357 11.81 -6.56 -1.85
N GLU A 358 10.98 -7.60 -1.69
CA GLU A 358 11.31 -8.93 -2.24
C GLU A 358 11.23 -8.93 -3.77
N ILE A 359 10.25 -8.22 -4.33
CA ILE A 359 10.13 -8.04 -5.79
C ILE A 359 11.32 -7.23 -6.31
N ALA A 360 11.66 -6.12 -5.65
CA ALA A 360 12.82 -5.31 -6.01
C ALA A 360 14.12 -6.14 -6.02
N ASN A 361 14.31 -7.01 -5.02
CA ASN A 361 15.44 -7.93 -4.96
C ASN A 361 15.42 -8.95 -6.11
N PHE A 362 14.25 -9.50 -6.44
CA PHE A 362 14.10 -10.38 -7.61
C PHE A 362 14.50 -9.67 -8.90
N ARG A 363 13.96 -8.46 -9.13
CA ARG A 363 14.22 -7.66 -10.32
C ARG A 363 15.67 -7.24 -10.45
N ALA A 364 16.29 -6.84 -9.33
CA ALA A 364 17.70 -6.46 -9.28
C ALA A 364 18.60 -7.64 -9.65
N LYS A 365 18.35 -8.83 -9.10
CA LYS A 365 19.11 -10.04 -9.46
C LYS A 365 18.90 -10.45 -10.90
N PHE A 366 17.67 -10.39 -11.42
CA PHE A 366 17.38 -10.77 -12.80
C PHE A 366 18.10 -9.87 -13.81
N ASN A 367 18.13 -8.56 -13.57
CA ASN A 367 18.73 -7.57 -14.48
C ASN A 367 20.20 -7.25 -14.15
N ASN A 368 20.79 -7.90 -13.14
CA ASN A 368 22.07 -7.50 -12.56
C ASN A 368 22.14 -5.98 -12.26
N ALA A 369 21.06 -5.45 -11.68
CA ALA A 369 20.92 -4.06 -11.29
C ALA A 369 21.35 -3.85 -9.83
N LEU A 370 21.79 -2.63 -9.50
CA LEU A 370 22.11 -2.28 -8.12
C LEU A 370 20.80 -2.06 -7.34
N LEU A 371 20.65 -2.69 -6.17
CA LEU A 371 19.55 -2.42 -5.23
C LEU A 371 20.08 -1.65 -4.02
N VAL A 372 19.53 -0.46 -3.77
CA VAL A 372 19.85 0.38 -2.62
C VAL A 372 18.60 0.59 -1.77
N LEU A 373 18.68 0.12 -0.53
CA LEU A 373 17.69 0.33 0.53
C LEU A 373 18.17 1.51 1.39
N SER A 374 17.41 2.60 1.44
CA SER A 374 17.74 3.78 2.24
C SER A 374 16.82 3.86 3.44
N SER A 375 17.38 4.08 4.62
CA SER A 375 16.60 4.28 5.84
C SER A 375 17.37 5.03 6.93
N ALA A 376 16.66 5.80 7.74
CA ALA A 376 17.18 6.30 9.01
C ALA A 376 16.93 5.37 10.20
N THR A 377 15.98 4.44 10.08
CA THR A 377 15.62 3.45 11.09
C THR A 377 15.33 2.15 10.34
N PRO A 378 16.37 1.44 9.87
CA PRO A 378 16.20 0.31 8.96
C PRO A 378 15.35 -0.78 9.62
N SER A 379 14.67 -1.60 8.81
CA SER A 379 13.95 -2.75 9.37
C SER A 379 14.93 -3.70 10.05
N ILE A 380 14.51 -4.34 11.14
CA ILE A 380 15.37 -5.29 11.88
C ILE A 380 15.82 -6.43 10.97
N GLU A 381 14.95 -6.86 10.06
CA GLU A 381 15.26 -7.85 9.02
C GLU A 381 16.39 -7.36 8.09
N SER A 382 16.30 -6.15 7.55
CA SER A 382 17.33 -5.60 6.66
C SER A 382 18.66 -5.37 7.37
N TYR A 383 18.64 -4.86 8.61
CA TYR A 383 19.86 -4.64 9.40
C TYR A 383 20.51 -5.96 9.83
N TYR A 384 19.72 -6.98 10.17
CA TYR A 384 20.24 -8.33 10.41
C TYR A 384 20.91 -8.94 9.17
N PHE A 385 20.30 -8.80 8.00
CA PHE A 385 20.93 -9.25 6.75
C PHE A 385 22.22 -8.49 6.44
N ALA A 386 22.29 -7.21 6.80
CA ALA A 386 23.51 -6.42 6.69
C ALA A 386 24.60 -6.86 7.68
N LYS A 387 24.25 -7.14 8.94
CA LYS A 387 25.19 -7.65 9.96
C LYS A 387 25.68 -9.08 9.68
N THR A 388 24.91 -9.88 8.94
CA THR A 388 25.27 -11.25 8.55
C THR A 388 25.91 -11.35 7.16
N ASP A 389 26.40 -10.23 6.61
CA ASP A 389 27.05 -10.13 5.29
C ASP A 389 26.20 -10.59 4.09
N ARG A 390 24.88 -10.71 4.27
CA ARG A 390 23.95 -10.93 3.16
C ARG A 390 23.72 -9.64 2.37
N TYR A 391 23.68 -8.50 3.07
CA TYR A 391 23.63 -7.16 2.50
C TYR A 391 24.90 -6.40 2.85
N ASN A 392 25.27 -5.42 2.03
CA ASN A 392 26.34 -4.49 2.36
C ASN A 392 25.79 -3.35 3.22
N LEU A 393 26.47 -3.00 4.31
CA LEU A 393 26.05 -1.95 5.23
C LEU A 393 26.88 -0.68 5.01
N TYR A 394 26.23 0.41 4.62
CA TYR A 394 26.84 1.74 4.55
C TYR A 394 26.25 2.63 5.63
N THR A 395 27.09 3.19 6.52
CA THR A 395 26.62 3.94 7.69
C THR A 395 27.00 5.42 7.67
N LEU A 396 25.99 6.28 7.81
CA LEU A 396 26.14 7.73 7.95
C LEU A 396 25.64 8.17 9.34
N LYS A 397 26.55 8.19 10.31
CA LYS A 397 26.27 8.52 11.71
C LYS A 397 26.20 10.04 11.98
N GLU A 398 26.65 10.87 11.04
CA GLU A 398 26.72 12.33 11.18
C GLU A 398 25.70 13.04 10.27
N ARG A 399 25.19 14.19 10.73
CA ARG A 399 24.33 15.07 9.92
C ARG A 399 25.19 15.89 8.96
N TYR A 400 24.66 16.12 7.75
CA TYR A 400 25.34 16.85 6.68
C TYR A 400 25.73 18.29 7.11
N ASN A 401 24.89 18.96 7.90
CA ASN A 401 25.09 20.35 8.32
C ASN A 401 25.67 20.54 9.74
N LYS A 402 26.24 19.50 10.37
CA LYS A 402 26.78 19.54 11.77
C LYS A 402 25.81 20.02 12.88
N PHE A 403 24.52 20.23 12.60
CA PHE A 403 23.54 20.63 13.62
C PHE A 403 23.35 19.54 14.69
N GLU A 404 23.33 19.96 15.97
CA GLU A 404 23.08 19.07 17.11
C GLU A 404 21.71 18.37 17.02
N LEU A 405 21.62 17.19 17.63
CA LEU A 405 20.34 16.51 17.82
C LEU A 405 19.42 17.36 18.70
N PRO A 406 18.11 17.40 18.41
CA PRO A 406 17.18 18.19 19.21
C PRO A 406 17.16 17.69 20.65
N LYS A 407 17.06 18.62 21.61
CA LYS A 407 16.93 18.25 23.03
C LYS A 407 15.58 17.59 23.25
N VAL A 408 15.59 16.29 23.57
CA VAL A 408 14.39 15.50 23.82
C VAL A 408 14.14 15.40 25.31
N LYS A 409 12.91 15.70 25.75
CA LYS A 409 12.46 15.48 27.12
C LYS A 409 11.24 14.58 27.14
N ILE A 410 11.31 13.53 27.96
CA ILE A 410 10.22 12.60 28.19
C ILE A 410 9.42 13.12 29.39
N ILE A 411 8.11 13.28 29.22
CA ILE A 411 7.18 13.78 30.23
C ILE A 411 6.33 12.62 30.72
N ASN A 412 6.36 12.38 32.03
CA ASN A 412 5.52 11.40 32.68
C ASN A 412 4.11 11.97 32.92
N MET A 413 3.11 11.44 32.22
CA MET A 413 1.73 11.91 32.38
C MET A 413 1.10 11.46 33.71
N ASN A 414 1.62 10.42 34.37
CA ASN A 414 1.13 10.01 35.69
C ASN A 414 1.43 11.06 36.76
N SER A 415 2.58 11.74 36.68
CA SER A 415 2.90 12.83 37.61
C SER A 415 2.03 14.06 37.36
N GLU A 416 1.72 14.38 36.11
CA GLU A 416 0.80 15.49 35.77
C GLU A 416 -0.60 15.26 36.37
N ILE A 417 -1.12 14.03 36.28
CA ILE A 417 -2.40 13.67 36.90
C ILE A 417 -2.35 13.81 38.43
N ARG A 418 -1.26 13.37 39.07
CA ARG A 418 -1.07 13.54 40.52
C ARG A 418 -1.00 15.01 40.93
N SER A 419 -0.48 15.86 40.06
CA SER A 419 -0.44 17.31 40.24
C SER A 419 -1.76 18.02 39.88
N GLY A 420 -2.83 17.28 39.59
CA GLY A 420 -4.16 17.82 39.29
C GLY A 420 -4.42 18.14 37.81
N ASN A 421 -3.47 17.90 36.92
CA ASN A 421 -3.66 18.07 35.49
C ASN A 421 -4.27 16.79 34.87
N THR A 422 -5.60 16.81 34.69
CA THR A 422 -6.34 15.72 34.03
C THR A 422 -6.49 15.93 32.51
N GLY A 423 -5.86 16.96 31.95
CA GLY A 423 -5.90 17.29 30.54
C GLY A 423 -5.05 16.34 29.69
N GLN A 424 -5.20 16.43 28.36
CA GLN A 424 -4.37 15.62 27.44
C GLN A 424 -2.95 16.16 27.26
N PHE A 425 -2.71 17.39 27.68
CA PHE A 425 -1.43 18.07 27.54
C PHE A 425 -0.80 18.30 28.90
N SER A 426 0.45 17.90 29.06
CA SER A 426 1.29 18.36 30.17
C SER A 426 1.40 19.88 30.17
N ASN A 427 1.52 20.48 31.35
CA ASN A 427 1.75 21.92 31.50
C ASN A 427 3.01 22.39 30.75
N GLU A 428 4.06 21.57 30.74
CA GLU A 428 5.31 21.88 30.05
C GLU A 428 5.14 21.99 28.52
N LEU A 429 4.37 21.11 27.90
CA LEU A 429 4.08 21.19 26.46
C LEU A 429 3.31 22.47 26.11
N ILE A 430 2.31 22.85 26.91
CA ILE A 430 1.55 24.09 26.72
C ILE A 430 2.46 25.31 26.83
N TYR A 431 3.32 25.36 27.85
CA TYR A 431 4.30 26.43 28.02
C TYR A 431 5.21 26.57 26.81
N ASN A 432 5.70 25.45 26.26
CA ASN A 432 6.56 25.45 25.09
C ASN A 432 5.83 25.88 23.81
N PHE A 433 4.54 25.56 23.65
CA PHE A 433 3.74 26.10 22.55
C PHE A 433 3.61 27.62 22.62
N LYS A 434 3.26 28.17 23.80
CA LYS A 434 3.14 29.62 24.00
C LYS A 434 4.47 30.34 23.72
N LYS A 435 5.59 29.78 24.20
CA LYS A 435 6.94 30.31 23.92
C LYS A 435 7.29 30.31 22.42
N ASN A 436 6.88 29.27 21.69
CA ASN A 436 7.13 29.23 20.25
C ASN A 436 6.29 30.28 19.51
N ILE A 437 5.02 30.44 19.89
CA ILE A 437 4.13 31.44 19.31
C ILE A 437 4.66 32.86 19.55
N SER A 438 5.13 33.19 20.77
CA SER A 438 5.71 34.51 21.07
C SER A 438 6.97 34.81 20.26
N ASN A 439 7.72 33.78 19.88
CA ASN A 439 8.96 33.92 19.12
C ASN A 439 8.78 33.80 17.60
N ASN A 440 7.54 33.81 17.09
CA ASN A 440 7.21 33.56 15.68
C ASN A 440 7.77 32.22 15.14
N GLN A 441 7.89 31.23 16.02
CA GLN A 441 8.31 29.87 15.70
C GLN A 441 7.11 28.94 15.57
N GLN A 442 7.30 27.84 14.86
CA GLN A 442 6.25 26.87 14.58
C GLN A 442 6.47 25.57 15.36
N SER A 443 5.38 24.83 15.55
CA SER A 443 5.39 23.57 16.30
C SER A 443 4.62 22.48 15.58
N ILE A 444 5.09 21.24 15.73
CA ILE A 444 4.44 20.04 15.20
C ILE A 444 3.90 19.23 16.38
N LEU A 445 2.66 18.78 16.30
CA LEU A 445 2.04 17.90 17.28
C LEU A 445 1.61 16.58 16.64
N LEU A 446 2.34 15.51 16.97
CA LEU A 446 2.03 14.16 16.56
C LEU A 446 1.06 13.51 17.52
N LEU A 447 -0.02 12.97 16.96
CA LEU A 447 -0.89 12.02 17.63
C LEU A 447 -0.56 10.62 17.15
N ASN A 448 0.00 9.81 18.04
CA ASN A 448 0.30 8.41 17.77
C ASN A 448 -0.98 7.56 17.76
N ARG A 449 -1.78 7.73 16.71
CA ARG A 449 -3.06 7.03 16.56
C ARG A 449 -2.98 5.96 15.48
N ARG A 450 -3.26 4.71 15.87
CA ARG A 450 -3.75 3.68 14.95
C ARG A 450 -5.16 3.27 15.40
N GLY A 451 -6.10 3.24 14.47
CA GLY A 451 -7.48 2.79 14.71
C GLY A 451 -8.42 3.89 15.20
N TYR A 452 -9.22 4.42 14.30
CA TYR A 452 -10.38 5.22 14.66
C TYR A 452 -11.52 4.28 15.06
N HIS A 453 -11.75 4.16 16.37
CA HIS A 453 -13.12 4.02 16.82
C HIS A 453 -13.49 5.23 17.64
N THR A 454 -14.17 6.19 17.01
CA THR A 454 -15.01 7.15 17.74
C THR A 454 -16.19 6.36 18.30
N PHE A 455 -15.93 5.50 19.28
CA PHE A 455 -16.97 4.64 19.81
C PHE A 455 -17.92 5.46 20.67
N ILE A 456 -19.16 5.06 20.66
CA ILE A 456 -20.20 5.72 21.44
C ILE A 456 -20.51 4.78 22.59
N LYS A 457 -20.45 5.29 23.81
CA LYS A 457 -20.89 4.56 25.00
C LYS A 457 -21.88 5.39 25.79
N CYS A 458 -22.83 4.74 26.43
CA CYS A 458 -23.64 5.36 27.47
C CYS A 458 -22.78 5.56 28.73
N LYS A 459 -22.84 6.72 29.40
CA LYS A 459 -22.15 6.93 30.69
C LYS A 459 -22.87 6.24 31.85
N SER A 460 -24.19 6.13 31.80
CA SER A 460 -25.00 5.59 32.89
C SER A 460 -24.91 4.06 32.98
N CYS A 461 -24.95 3.34 31.84
CA CYS A 461 -24.91 1.87 31.82
C CYS A 461 -23.70 1.27 31.09
N ASN A 462 -22.76 2.09 30.62
CA ASN A 462 -21.56 1.68 29.86
C ASN A 462 -21.81 0.90 28.55
N GLU A 463 -23.06 0.83 28.07
CA GLU A 463 -23.38 0.15 26.81
C GLU A 463 -22.73 0.84 25.60
N VAL A 464 -22.04 0.07 24.75
CA VAL A 464 -21.39 0.56 23.53
C VAL A 464 -22.29 0.34 22.32
N PHE A 465 -22.39 1.32 21.43
CA PHE A 465 -23.19 1.19 20.21
C PHE A 465 -22.48 0.28 19.21
N MET A 466 -22.97 -0.95 19.05
CA MET A 466 -22.34 -1.98 18.21
C MET A 466 -22.98 -2.05 16.81
N CYS A 467 -22.17 -2.38 15.81
CA CYS A 467 -22.62 -2.62 14.45
C CYS A 467 -23.31 -4.00 14.35
N PRO A 468 -24.54 -4.09 13.82
CA PRO A 468 -25.24 -5.38 13.70
C PRO A 468 -24.55 -6.36 12.75
N ASN A 469 -23.76 -5.85 11.78
CA ASN A 469 -23.07 -6.67 10.79
C ASN A 469 -21.69 -7.15 11.25
N CYS A 470 -21.01 -6.38 12.10
CA CYS A 470 -19.60 -6.62 12.44
C CYS A 470 -19.37 -6.86 13.93
N ASN A 471 -20.36 -6.61 14.79
CA ASN A 471 -20.21 -6.71 16.24
C ASN A 471 -18.97 -5.95 16.77
N ILE A 472 -18.78 -4.75 16.25
CA ILE A 472 -17.74 -3.78 16.64
C ILE A 472 -18.41 -2.44 16.88
N SER A 473 -17.77 -1.57 17.64
CA SER A 473 -18.29 -0.22 17.88
C SER A 473 -18.54 0.55 16.59
N LEU A 474 -19.69 1.22 16.51
CA LEU A 474 -20.03 2.17 15.46
C LEU A 474 -19.34 3.52 15.70
N ASN A 475 -18.95 4.18 14.61
CA ASN A 475 -18.35 5.52 14.66
C ASN A 475 -19.41 6.60 14.43
N TYR A 476 -19.37 7.65 15.26
CA TYR A 476 -20.22 8.82 15.06
C TYR A 476 -19.64 9.78 14.02
N HIS A 477 -20.41 10.10 12.98
CA HIS A 477 -20.11 11.14 12.00
C HIS A 477 -20.94 12.39 12.28
N ARG A 478 -20.29 13.43 12.84
CA ARG A 478 -20.94 14.71 13.24
C ARG A 478 -21.62 15.44 12.07
N VAL A 479 -20.98 15.49 10.91
CA VAL A 479 -21.47 16.27 9.73
C VAL A 479 -22.84 15.79 9.26
N ASN A 480 -23.05 14.48 9.23
CA ASN A 480 -24.28 13.89 8.71
C ASN A 480 -25.21 13.37 9.82
N ASN A 481 -24.83 13.56 11.09
CA ASN A 481 -25.48 13.02 12.28
C ASN A 481 -25.84 11.52 12.19
N LYS A 482 -24.88 10.70 11.73
CA LYS A 482 -25.08 9.25 11.48
C LYS A 482 -24.02 8.40 12.16
N LEU A 483 -24.39 7.16 12.46
CA LEU A 483 -23.50 6.08 12.88
C LEU A 483 -22.98 5.36 11.64
N ILE A 484 -21.68 5.19 11.51
CA ILE A 484 -21.08 4.50 10.37
C ILE A 484 -20.12 3.42 10.87
N CYS A 485 -20.30 2.21 10.36
CA CYS A 485 -19.31 1.15 10.47
C CYS A 485 -18.32 1.27 9.31
N HIS A 486 -17.05 1.58 9.59
CA HIS A 486 -16.03 1.71 8.55
C HIS A 486 -15.64 0.36 7.92
N TYR A 487 -15.96 -0.75 8.56
CA TYR A 487 -15.61 -2.08 8.06
C TYR A 487 -16.62 -2.64 7.06
N CYS A 488 -17.92 -2.41 7.25
CA CYS A 488 -18.95 -2.92 6.34
C CYS A 488 -19.77 -1.82 5.65
N GLY A 489 -19.54 -0.55 5.98
CA GLY A 489 -20.32 0.57 5.46
C GLY A 489 -21.75 0.63 6.01
N HIS A 490 -22.08 -0.09 7.09
CA HIS A 490 -23.39 0.01 7.72
C HIS A 490 -23.60 1.43 8.24
N ILE A 491 -24.75 2.02 7.89
CA ILE A 491 -25.15 3.35 8.31
C ILE A 491 -26.37 3.20 9.21
N GLY A 492 -26.27 3.71 10.44
CA GLY A 492 -27.34 3.80 11.42
C GLY A 492 -27.70 5.26 11.71
N SER A 493 -28.91 5.51 12.19
CA SER A 493 -29.30 6.79 12.77
C SER A 493 -28.65 6.97 14.14
N PHE A 494 -28.19 8.18 14.45
CA PHE A 494 -27.73 8.51 15.80
C PHE A 494 -28.91 8.98 16.64
N SER A 495 -29.07 8.40 17.84
CA SER A 495 -30.01 8.86 18.87
C SER A 495 -29.22 9.26 20.11
N LYS A 496 -29.66 10.33 20.79
CA LYS A 496 -29.12 10.72 22.10
C LYS A 496 -29.62 9.83 23.24
N ILE A 497 -30.54 8.90 22.96
CA ILE A 497 -31.10 7.98 23.95
C ILE A 497 -30.37 6.64 23.87
N CYS A 498 -29.91 6.13 25.01
CA CYS A 498 -29.29 4.80 25.08
C CYS A 498 -30.34 3.72 24.77
N PRO A 499 -30.08 2.78 23.85
CA PRO A 499 -31.03 1.72 23.51
C PRO A 499 -31.25 0.69 24.63
N LYS A 500 -30.43 0.70 25.69
CA LYS A 500 -30.49 -0.27 26.79
C LYS A 500 -31.08 0.31 28.08
N CYS A 501 -30.70 1.53 28.46
CA CYS A 501 -31.13 2.15 29.71
C CYS A 501 -31.92 3.44 29.53
N ASN A 502 -32.18 3.85 28.28
CA ASN A 502 -32.88 5.09 27.92
C ASN A 502 -32.29 6.40 28.47
N SER A 503 -31.07 6.39 29.03
CA SER A 503 -30.38 7.60 29.47
C SER A 503 -30.06 8.52 28.29
N ASN A 504 -30.06 9.83 28.53
CA ASN A 504 -29.58 10.83 27.56
C ASN A 504 -28.06 11.08 27.62
N ASP A 505 -27.36 10.47 28.60
CA ASP A 505 -25.93 10.66 28.82
C ASP A 505 -25.07 9.78 27.92
N ILE A 506 -25.09 10.10 26.63
CA ILE A 506 -24.28 9.44 25.61
C ILE A 506 -22.92 10.12 25.49
N PHE A 507 -21.86 9.36 25.76
CA PHE A 507 -20.48 9.76 25.57
C PHE A 507 -19.97 9.27 24.21
N CYS A 508 -19.69 10.21 23.32
CA CYS A 508 -18.94 9.94 22.11
C CYS A 508 -17.44 9.97 22.46
N ALA A 509 -16.85 8.80 22.61
CA ALA A 509 -15.42 8.64 22.85
C ALA A 509 -14.67 8.81 21.53
N GLY A 510 -14.15 10.00 21.27
CA GLY A 510 -13.37 10.32 20.09
C GLY A 510 -12.13 11.10 20.43
N LEU A 511 -11.01 10.41 20.66
CA LEU A 511 -9.68 11.04 20.74
C LEU A 511 -9.20 11.28 19.30
N GLY A 512 -9.80 12.28 18.65
CA GLY A 512 -9.38 12.76 17.35
C GLY A 512 -8.47 13.97 17.48
N THR A 513 -7.64 14.19 16.48
CA THR A 513 -7.06 15.48 16.12
C THR A 513 -8.05 16.65 16.25
N GLN A 514 -9.35 16.43 15.99
CA GLN A 514 -10.45 17.36 16.27
C GLN A 514 -10.58 17.76 17.74
N LYS A 515 -10.61 16.79 18.65
CA LYS A 515 -10.74 17.06 20.08
C LYS A 515 -9.48 17.74 20.61
N VAL A 516 -8.32 17.30 20.12
CA VAL A 516 -7.01 17.87 20.45
C VAL A 516 -6.93 19.32 19.97
N GLU A 517 -7.46 19.61 18.77
CA GLU A 517 -7.59 20.96 18.23
C GLU A 517 -8.56 21.83 19.06
N GLU A 518 -9.75 21.32 19.39
CA GLU A 518 -10.72 22.01 20.25
C GLU A 518 -10.12 22.34 21.62
N GLU A 519 -9.45 21.37 22.26
CA GLU A 519 -8.79 21.54 23.56
C GLU A 519 -7.62 22.52 23.49
N LEU A 520 -6.79 22.47 22.43
CA LEU A 520 -5.73 23.46 22.21
C LEU A 520 -6.26 24.86 21.97
N LYS A 521 -7.33 25.03 21.20
CA LYS A 521 -7.98 26.34 21.00
C LYS A 521 -8.52 26.91 22.30
N ASN A 522 -9.02 26.07 23.19
CA ASN A 522 -9.47 26.51 24.51
C ASN A 522 -8.29 26.92 25.41
N LEU A 523 -7.16 26.21 25.34
CA LEU A 523 -5.98 26.47 26.18
C LEU A 523 -5.09 27.62 25.64
N ILE A 524 -5.07 27.81 24.32
CA ILE A 524 -4.26 28.82 23.62
C ILE A 524 -5.13 29.44 22.50
N PRO A 525 -6.02 30.40 22.83
CA PRO A 525 -6.93 31.02 21.86
C PRO A 525 -6.23 31.74 20.71
N GLU A 526 -5.03 32.30 20.93
CA GLU A 526 -4.26 32.98 19.89
C GLU A 526 -3.61 32.03 18.84
N ALA A 527 -3.60 30.72 19.08
CA ALA A 527 -2.89 29.78 18.21
C ALA A 527 -3.62 29.54 16.88
N LYS A 528 -2.96 29.79 15.75
CA LYS A 528 -3.45 29.36 14.43
C LYS A 528 -3.07 27.90 14.19
N ILE A 529 -4.07 27.02 14.28
CA ILE A 529 -3.89 25.58 14.20
C ILE A 529 -4.26 25.05 12.81
N LEU A 530 -3.38 24.26 12.21
CA LEU A 530 -3.64 23.49 11.00
C LEU A 530 -3.82 22.01 11.36
N ARG A 531 -4.97 21.43 11.04
CA ARG A 531 -5.22 19.99 11.23
C ARG A 531 -5.01 19.23 9.93
N VAL A 532 -4.23 18.14 9.99
CA VAL A 532 -3.95 17.27 8.84
C VAL A 532 -4.30 15.82 9.19
N ASP A 533 -5.42 15.33 8.65
CA ASP A 533 -5.89 13.95 8.77
C ASP A 533 -6.30 13.36 7.43
N SER A 534 -6.26 12.03 7.34
CA SER A 534 -6.75 11.25 6.18
C SER A 534 -8.20 11.58 5.79
N ASP A 535 -9.05 11.88 6.76
CA ASP A 535 -10.51 11.94 6.58
C ASP A 535 -11.04 13.36 6.31
N THR A 536 -10.25 14.41 6.57
CA THR A 536 -10.75 15.80 6.58
C THR A 536 -10.38 16.60 5.33
N THR A 537 -9.60 16.02 4.41
CA THR A 537 -9.10 16.69 3.19
C THR A 537 -9.09 15.74 2.00
N ILE A 538 -10.26 15.54 1.38
CA ILE A 538 -10.44 14.59 0.25
C ILE A 538 -9.95 15.18 -1.08
N SER A 539 -9.72 16.49 -1.19
CA SER A 539 -9.10 17.08 -2.38
C SER A 539 -7.57 17.08 -2.26
N LYS A 540 -6.91 16.20 -3.01
CA LYS A 540 -5.43 16.18 -3.18
C LYS A 540 -4.84 17.54 -3.57
N LYS A 541 -5.64 18.44 -4.16
CA LYS A 541 -5.26 19.79 -4.58
C LYS A 541 -4.99 20.76 -3.41
N ASN A 542 -5.49 20.49 -2.20
CA ASN A 542 -5.33 21.41 -1.07
C ASN A 542 -4.08 21.15 -0.21
N TYR A 543 -3.44 19.97 -0.31
CA TYR A 543 -2.28 19.63 0.52
C TYR A 543 -1.08 20.56 0.27
N ASP A 544 -0.72 20.78 -1.00
CA ASP A 544 0.41 21.64 -1.34
C ASP A 544 0.17 23.08 -0.88
N ILE A 545 -1.08 23.55 -0.95
CA ILE A 545 -1.47 24.87 -0.46
C ILE A 545 -1.31 24.94 1.05
N TYR A 546 -1.85 23.97 1.81
CA TYR A 546 -1.75 23.98 3.27
C TYR A 546 -0.31 23.84 3.79
N PHE A 547 0.50 22.99 3.16
CA PHE A 547 1.92 22.87 3.54
C PHE A 547 2.72 24.10 3.15
N LYS A 548 2.40 24.75 2.03
CA LYS A 548 2.99 26.03 1.66
C LYS A 548 2.58 27.12 2.65
N ASP A 549 1.30 27.22 2.98
CA ASP A 549 0.78 28.16 3.97
C ASP A 549 1.40 27.97 5.35
N PHE A 550 1.61 26.71 5.76
CA PHE A 550 2.37 26.40 6.96
C PHE A 550 3.84 26.84 6.81
N SER A 551 4.54 26.50 5.72
CA SER A 551 5.91 26.93 5.48
C SER A 551 6.09 28.46 5.46
N ASP A 552 5.11 29.18 4.93
CA ASP A 552 5.08 30.65 4.87
C ASP A 552 4.87 31.29 6.27
N GLY A 553 4.43 30.50 7.26
CA GLY A 553 4.20 30.95 8.63
C GLY A 553 2.78 31.41 8.91
N LYS A 554 1.80 31.07 8.07
CA LYS A 554 0.38 31.45 8.29
C LYS A 554 -0.24 30.72 9.48
N TYR A 555 0.33 29.59 9.88
CA TYR A 555 -0.10 28.74 10.99
C TYR A 555 1.02 28.58 12.01
N ASN A 556 0.68 28.45 13.29
CA ASN A 556 1.67 28.25 14.36
C ASN A 556 1.88 26.78 14.69
N ILE A 557 0.80 25.98 14.67
CA ILE A 557 0.82 24.58 15.11
C ILE A 557 0.19 23.72 14.03
N ILE A 558 0.87 22.64 13.65
CA ILE A 558 0.29 21.58 12.83
C ILE A 558 -0.01 20.36 13.69
N ILE A 559 -1.24 19.86 13.62
CA ILE A 559 -1.69 18.67 14.33
C ILE A 559 -1.94 17.58 13.30
N GLY A 560 -1.33 16.41 13.49
CA GLY A 560 -1.54 15.30 12.59
C GLY A 560 -1.13 13.95 13.14
N THR A 561 -1.41 12.93 12.35
CA THR A 561 -0.99 11.55 12.61
C THR A 561 0.31 11.26 11.83
N GLN A 562 0.56 10.02 11.44
CA GLN A 562 1.78 9.57 10.77
C GLN A 562 2.13 10.33 9.47
N MET A 563 1.22 11.13 8.89
CA MET A 563 1.50 11.92 7.69
C MET A 563 2.44 13.10 7.95
N ILE A 564 2.39 13.75 9.13
CA ILE A 564 3.24 14.91 9.44
C ILE A 564 4.68 14.52 9.80
N SER A 565 4.95 13.25 10.06
CA SER A 565 6.30 12.76 10.37
C SER A 565 7.19 12.56 9.14
N LYS A 566 6.59 12.52 7.94
CA LYS A 566 7.23 12.03 6.72
C LYS A 566 7.61 13.15 5.76
N GLY A 567 8.87 13.18 5.34
CA GLY A 567 9.33 13.88 4.12
C GLY A 567 9.30 15.40 4.09
N LEU A 568 8.50 16.07 4.91
CA LEU A 568 8.36 17.52 4.92
C LEU A 568 9.50 18.18 5.72
N ASN A 569 10.04 19.28 5.19
CA ASN A 569 11.02 20.11 5.86
C ASN A 569 10.42 21.51 6.09
N PHE A 570 10.38 21.96 7.35
CA PHE A 570 9.84 23.27 7.72
C PHE A 570 10.92 24.04 8.51
N PRO A 571 11.54 25.08 7.93
CA PRO A 571 12.69 25.73 8.54
C PRO A 571 12.36 26.47 9.85
N LYS A 572 11.10 26.90 10.04
CA LYS A 572 10.64 27.60 11.26
C LYS A 572 10.16 26.66 12.38
N VAL A 573 10.21 25.33 12.18
CA VAL A 573 9.78 24.37 13.20
C VAL A 573 10.88 24.10 14.22
N THR A 574 10.65 24.53 15.47
CA THR A 574 11.60 24.38 16.57
C THR A 574 11.10 23.46 17.69
N LEU A 575 9.80 23.13 17.72
CA LEU A 575 9.20 22.24 18.72
C LEU A 575 8.42 21.09 18.08
N VAL A 576 8.63 19.90 18.61
CA VAL A 576 7.86 18.71 18.26
C VAL A 576 7.25 18.11 19.53
N GLY A 577 5.93 17.99 19.59
CA GLY A 577 5.21 17.28 20.64
C GLY A 577 4.74 15.92 20.15
N VAL A 578 4.95 14.86 20.94
CA VAL A 578 4.40 13.53 20.70
C VAL A 578 3.42 13.20 21.81
N LEU A 579 2.15 13.04 21.46
CA LEU A 579 1.09 12.65 22.40
C LEU A 579 0.91 11.13 22.42
N ASN A 580 0.67 10.60 23.63
CA ASN A 580 0.34 9.19 23.87
C ASN A 580 1.31 8.23 23.16
N ALA A 581 2.61 8.38 23.40
CA ALA A 581 3.63 7.51 22.79
C ALA A 581 3.37 6.02 23.07
N ASP A 582 2.70 5.70 24.18
CA ASP A 582 2.30 4.35 24.61
C ASP A 582 1.40 3.60 23.63
N GLN A 583 0.56 4.30 22.87
CA GLN A 583 -0.51 3.66 22.11
C GLN A 583 0.00 2.63 21.10
N SER A 584 1.17 2.87 20.50
CA SER A 584 1.78 1.91 19.56
C SER A 584 2.51 0.76 20.24
N LEU A 585 2.99 0.92 21.47
CA LEU A 585 3.72 -0.12 22.21
C LEU A 585 2.82 -1.30 22.57
N TYR A 586 1.59 -1.02 23.01
CA TYR A 586 0.65 -2.04 23.47
C TYR A 586 -0.23 -2.62 22.35
N THR A 587 0.09 -2.32 21.09
CA THR A 587 -0.53 -3.09 20.01
C THR A 587 -0.01 -4.53 20.08
N SER A 588 -0.94 -5.48 19.98
CA SER A 588 -0.70 -6.92 20.17
C SER A 588 0.03 -7.53 18.97
N ASP A 589 1.10 -6.90 18.50
CA ASP A 589 1.91 -7.32 17.37
C ASP A 589 3.38 -7.36 17.78
N PHE A 590 4.17 -8.20 17.14
CA PHE A 590 5.58 -8.33 17.48
C PHE A 590 6.42 -7.16 16.94
N ARG A 591 5.93 -6.45 15.91
CA ARG A 591 6.59 -5.27 15.33
C ARG A 591 6.26 -3.95 16.03
N SER A 592 5.48 -3.98 17.10
CA SER A 592 5.02 -2.78 17.84
C SER A 592 6.17 -1.90 18.32
N ASN A 593 7.23 -2.51 18.86
CA ASN A 593 8.41 -1.80 19.32
C ASN A 593 9.14 -1.10 18.16
N GLU A 594 9.37 -1.81 17.07
CA GLU A 594 10.01 -1.29 15.85
C GLU A 594 9.24 -0.11 15.25
N HIS A 595 7.93 -0.24 15.11
CA HIS A 595 7.09 0.85 14.62
C HIS A 595 7.09 2.06 15.55
N THR A 596 7.07 1.83 16.87
CA THR A 596 7.11 2.92 17.86
C THR A 596 8.45 3.66 17.78
N PHE A 597 9.56 2.92 17.72
CA PHE A 597 10.89 3.48 17.58
C PHE A 597 11.01 4.32 16.30
N SER A 598 10.59 3.76 15.15
CA SER A 598 10.64 4.45 13.86
C SER A 598 9.81 5.73 13.88
N LEU A 599 8.58 5.69 14.39
CA LEU A 599 7.68 6.83 14.42
C LEU A 599 8.23 7.97 15.27
N ILE A 600 8.66 7.68 16.50
CA ILE A 600 9.19 8.68 17.42
C ILE A 600 10.49 9.27 16.85
N THR A 601 11.42 8.43 16.39
CA THR A 601 12.71 8.87 15.83
C THR A 601 12.53 9.76 14.60
N GLN A 602 11.63 9.40 13.68
CA GLN A 602 11.33 10.22 12.50
C GLN A 602 10.82 11.60 12.88
N VAL A 603 9.92 11.66 13.88
CA VAL A 603 9.25 12.90 14.33
C VAL A 603 10.21 13.80 15.09
N VAL A 604 10.99 13.23 16.02
CA VAL A 604 12.08 13.95 16.70
C VAL A 604 13.07 14.49 15.68
N GLY A 605 13.42 13.72 14.64
CA GLY A 605 14.30 14.15 13.56
C GLY A 605 13.75 15.25 12.63
N ARG A 606 12.53 15.78 12.87
CA ARG A 606 11.95 16.91 12.11
C ARG A 606 12.29 18.28 12.71
N SER A 607 12.58 18.38 14.00
CA SER A 607 13.00 19.66 14.60
C SER A 607 14.51 19.88 14.48
N GLY A 608 14.92 21.15 14.33
CA GLY A 608 16.33 21.53 14.25
C GLY A 608 17.00 21.21 12.91
N ARG A 609 16.29 21.45 11.80
CA ARG A 609 16.83 21.34 10.42
C ARG A 609 17.30 22.67 9.83
N SER A 610 17.22 23.73 10.63
CA SER A 610 17.66 25.09 10.36
C SER A 610 18.64 25.52 11.46
N ASP A 611 19.16 26.75 11.39
CA ASP A 611 20.13 27.30 12.35
C ASP A 611 19.62 27.32 13.82
N LEU A 612 18.32 27.09 14.04
CA LEU A 612 17.70 27.08 15.36
C LEU A 612 17.68 25.68 15.96
N SER A 613 18.18 25.55 17.19
CA SER A 613 18.16 24.29 17.95
C SER A 613 16.72 23.79 18.17
N GLY A 614 16.43 22.58 17.71
CA GLY A 614 15.13 21.93 17.90
C GLY A 614 14.94 21.36 19.32
N ARG A 615 13.68 21.25 19.75
CA ARG A 615 13.27 20.59 20.98
C ARG A 615 12.18 19.57 20.68
N ALA A 616 12.15 18.47 21.43
CA ALA A 616 11.08 17.49 21.34
C ALA A 616 10.57 17.11 22.74
N LEU A 617 9.24 17.05 22.89
CA LEU A 617 8.57 16.67 24.12
C LEU A 617 7.73 15.43 23.85
N ILE A 618 8.04 14.33 24.53
CA ILE A 618 7.34 13.05 24.38
C ILE A 618 6.51 12.81 25.64
N GLN A 619 5.19 12.80 25.50
CA GLN A 619 4.28 12.49 26.60
C GLN A 619 3.96 11.00 26.61
N THR A 620 4.17 10.39 27.78
CA THR A 620 3.93 8.97 27.98
C THR A 620 3.50 8.66 29.41
N TYR A 621 2.71 7.61 29.55
CA TYR A 621 2.38 7.00 30.84
C TYR A 621 3.41 5.96 31.28
N SER A 622 4.34 5.59 30.40
CA SER A 622 5.38 4.57 30.64
C SER A 622 6.78 5.15 30.35
N PRO A 623 7.23 6.16 31.11
CA PRO A 623 8.51 6.84 30.84
C PRO A 623 9.74 5.92 30.96
N GLU A 624 9.61 4.81 31.70
CA GLU A 624 10.66 3.81 31.91
C GLU A 624 10.79 2.83 30.73
N ASN A 625 9.90 2.88 29.74
CA ASN A 625 9.96 1.97 28.60
C ASN A 625 11.23 2.20 27.75
N ASN A 626 12.05 1.15 27.62
CA ASN A 626 13.34 1.23 26.94
C ASN A 626 13.23 1.67 25.47
N THR A 627 12.18 1.25 24.74
CA THR A 627 11.97 1.65 23.34
C THR A 627 11.77 3.17 23.20
N ILE A 628 11.04 3.80 24.13
CA ILE A 628 10.83 5.26 24.12
C ILE A 628 12.13 5.99 24.45
N ILE A 629 12.88 5.50 25.44
CA ILE A 629 14.17 6.09 25.84
C ILE A 629 15.18 6.03 24.70
N LEU A 630 15.30 4.88 24.03
CA LEU A 630 16.21 4.69 22.90
C LEU A 630 15.78 5.52 21.68
N ALA A 631 14.47 5.60 21.39
CA ALA A 631 13.95 6.44 20.32
C ALA A 631 14.19 7.94 20.58
N ALA A 632 14.08 8.38 21.84
CA ALA A 632 14.40 9.74 22.24
C ALA A 632 15.89 10.08 22.04
N LYS A 633 16.78 9.12 22.32
CA LYS A 633 18.22 9.22 22.06
C LYS A 633 18.61 9.02 20.58
N GLN A 634 17.67 8.54 19.74
CA GLN A 634 17.91 8.10 18.37
C GLN A 634 18.97 6.98 18.26
N ASP A 635 19.09 6.16 19.31
CA ASP A 635 20.08 5.09 19.39
C ASP A 635 19.50 3.79 18.81
N TYR A 636 19.62 3.65 17.49
CA TYR A 636 19.13 2.47 16.77
C TYR A 636 20.01 1.24 17.03
N ASP A 637 21.33 1.41 17.17
CA ASP A 637 22.25 0.29 17.39
C ASP A 637 21.88 -0.43 18.71
N ALA A 638 21.68 0.31 19.81
CA ALA A 638 21.23 -0.27 21.08
C ALA A 638 19.80 -0.85 21.02
N PHE A 639 18.89 -0.19 20.28
CA PHE A 639 17.54 -0.72 20.05
C PHE A 639 17.58 -2.07 19.34
N TYR A 640 18.36 -2.17 18.27
CA TYR A 640 18.52 -3.40 17.49
C TYR A 640 19.04 -4.55 18.33
N GLU A 641 20.11 -4.35 19.12
CA GLU A 641 20.69 -5.39 19.98
C GLU A 641 19.68 -5.93 21.00
N SER A 642 18.84 -5.07 21.58
CA SER A 642 17.81 -5.51 22.52
C SER A 642 16.68 -6.30 21.85
N GLU A 643 16.23 -5.85 20.67
CA GLU A 643 15.07 -6.42 19.99
C GLU A 643 15.42 -7.71 19.23
N ILE A 644 16.62 -7.80 18.64
CA ILE A 644 17.03 -9.00 17.87
C ILE A 644 17.13 -10.24 18.78
N VAL A 645 17.58 -10.07 20.04
CA VAL A 645 17.65 -11.15 21.03
C VAL A 645 16.24 -11.68 21.35
N LEU A 646 15.27 -10.78 21.57
CA LEU A 646 13.87 -11.16 21.78
C LEU A 646 13.31 -11.92 20.57
N ARG A 647 13.56 -11.43 19.35
CA ARG A 647 13.11 -12.10 18.12
C ARG A 647 13.75 -13.46 17.91
N LYS A 648 15.02 -13.65 18.31
CA LYS A 648 15.69 -14.94 18.28
C LYS A 648 15.06 -15.93 19.25
N ASN A 649 14.85 -15.52 20.50
CA ASN A 649 14.28 -16.37 21.54
C ASN A 649 12.83 -16.79 21.23
N LEU A 650 12.03 -15.86 20.68
CA LEU A 650 10.63 -16.11 20.33
C LEU A 650 10.46 -16.71 18.93
N VAL A 651 11.53 -16.84 18.14
CA VAL A 651 11.50 -17.31 16.74
C VAL A 651 10.54 -16.44 15.93
N TYR A 652 10.92 -15.18 15.74
CA TYR A 652 10.26 -14.20 14.88
C TYR A 652 11.19 -13.79 13.72
N PRO A 653 10.66 -13.19 12.64
CA PRO A 653 11.47 -12.63 11.56
C PRO A 653 12.57 -11.71 12.11
N PRO A 654 13.85 -11.88 11.71
CA PRO A 654 14.33 -12.58 10.51
C PRO A 654 14.70 -14.06 10.68
N PHE A 655 14.54 -14.67 11.87
CA PHE A 655 14.96 -16.06 12.13
C PHE A 655 13.96 -17.10 11.62
N SER A 656 12.71 -16.69 11.37
CA SER A 656 11.67 -17.49 10.74
C SER A 656 10.75 -16.60 9.92
N ASP A 657 10.11 -17.16 8.91
CA ASP A 657 8.96 -16.57 8.24
C ASP A 657 7.67 -16.90 8.99
N ILE A 658 6.64 -16.08 8.79
CA ILE A 658 5.31 -16.26 9.37
C ILE A 658 4.30 -16.41 8.25
N CYS A 659 3.63 -17.55 8.19
CA CYS A 659 2.52 -17.81 7.29
C CYS A 659 1.20 -17.75 8.08
N VAL A 660 0.33 -16.81 7.74
CA VAL A 660 -1.00 -16.69 8.34
C VAL A 660 -2.07 -17.15 7.36
N VAL A 661 -2.83 -18.17 7.76
CA VAL A 661 -3.99 -18.64 7.01
C VAL A 661 -5.25 -18.06 7.66
N SER A 662 -5.96 -17.21 6.92
CA SER A 662 -7.19 -16.57 7.38
C SER A 662 -8.42 -17.23 6.78
N PHE A 663 -9.41 -17.56 7.61
CA PHE A 663 -10.69 -18.15 7.24
C PHE A 663 -11.80 -17.12 7.44
N LYS A 664 -12.73 -17.04 6.49
CA LYS A 664 -13.86 -16.11 6.51
C LYS A 664 -15.14 -16.84 6.13
N GLY A 665 -16.15 -16.81 6.99
CA GLY A 665 -17.47 -17.42 6.71
C GLY A 665 -18.60 -16.80 7.51
N ILE A 666 -19.84 -16.92 7.01
CA ILE A 666 -21.01 -16.26 7.62
C ILE A 666 -21.44 -16.92 8.94
N ASN A 667 -21.22 -18.23 9.07
CA ASN A 667 -21.55 -19.01 10.26
C ASN A 667 -20.27 -19.28 11.07
N GLU A 668 -20.27 -18.92 12.35
CA GLU A 668 -19.12 -19.03 13.25
C GLU A 668 -18.65 -20.46 13.45
N GLU A 669 -19.56 -21.36 13.86
CA GLU A 669 -19.25 -22.77 14.14
C GLU A 669 -18.70 -23.47 12.91
N ARG A 670 -19.32 -23.28 11.74
CA ARG A 670 -18.83 -23.84 10.48
C ARG A 670 -17.44 -23.33 10.13
N THR A 671 -17.18 -22.04 10.36
CA THR A 671 -15.86 -21.43 10.09
C THR A 671 -14.80 -21.99 11.04
N HIS A 672 -15.14 -22.14 12.32
CA HIS A 672 -14.25 -22.74 13.32
C HIS A 672 -13.93 -24.21 13.00
N VAL A 673 -14.94 -25.05 12.74
CA VAL A 673 -14.76 -26.46 12.36
C VAL A 673 -13.92 -26.57 11.07
N PHE A 674 -14.19 -25.74 10.08
CA PHE A 674 -13.40 -25.70 8.84
C PHE A 674 -11.93 -25.36 9.10
N SER A 675 -11.65 -24.37 9.97
CA SER A 675 -10.29 -24.02 10.36
C SER A 675 -9.58 -25.15 11.12
N LYS A 676 -10.29 -25.85 12.01
CA LYS A 676 -9.76 -27.02 12.75
C LYS A 676 -9.45 -28.19 11.82
N ASN A 677 -10.31 -28.45 10.83
CA ASN A 677 -10.08 -29.47 9.81
C ASN A 677 -8.85 -29.14 8.95
N PHE A 678 -8.65 -27.87 8.61
CA PHE A 678 -7.46 -27.41 7.91
C PHE A 678 -6.20 -27.61 8.77
N PHE A 679 -6.24 -27.22 10.04
CA PHE A 679 -5.16 -27.45 11.01
C PHE A 679 -4.78 -28.94 11.10
N ASN A 680 -5.77 -29.82 11.29
CA ASN A 680 -5.54 -31.27 11.35
C ASN A 680 -4.93 -31.82 10.06
N SER A 681 -5.34 -31.28 8.90
CA SER A 681 -4.79 -31.68 7.60
C SER A 681 -3.32 -31.28 7.47
N ILE A 682 -2.93 -30.10 7.96
CA ILE A 682 -1.52 -29.69 8.01
C ILE A 682 -0.74 -30.62 8.93
N CYS A 683 -1.22 -30.85 10.16
CA CYS A 683 -0.52 -31.71 11.12
C CYS A 683 -0.31 -33.13 10.57
N LYS A 684 -1.27 -33.68 9.82
CA LYS A 684 -1.16 -34.99 9.17
C LYS A 684 -0.12 -35.00 8.05
N LEU A 685 -0.09 -33.99 7.18
CA LEU A 685 0.91 -33.92 6.09
C LEU A 685 2.33 -33.75 6.63
N VAL A 686 2.49 -32.92 7.66
CA VAL A 686 3.79 -32.69 8.31
C VAL A 686 4.29 -33.96 9.00
N SER A 687 3.41 -34.72 9.67
CA SER A 687 3.80 -35.96 10.35
C SER A 687 4.05 -37.13 9.41
N GLN A 688 3.64 -37.06 8.14
CA GLN A 688 3.81 -38.13 7.16
C GLN A 688 4.95 -37.83 6.19
N GLU A 689 4.75 -36.86 5.30
CA GLU A 689 5.59 -36.64 4.13
C GLU A 689 6.67 -35.56 4.36
N TYR A 690 6.39 -34.60 5.26
CA TYR A 690 7.22 -33.40 5.44
C TYR A 690 7.88 -33.30 6.84
N LYS A 691 8.21 -34.44 7.47
CA LYS A 691 8.78 -34.51 8.84
C LYS A 691 10.04 -33.64 9.06
N LYS A 692 10.80 -33.37 8.00
CA LYS A 692 12.06 -32.60 8.06
C LYS A 692 11.86 -31.08 8.08
N ILE A 693 10.64 -30.56 7.89
CA ILE A 693 10.39 -29.11 7.89
C ILE A 693 10.15 -28.64 9.33
N PRO A 694 11.00 -27.75 9.89
CA PRO A 694 10.77 -27.19 11.22
C PRO A 694 9.58 -26.21 11.15
N LEU A 695 8.44 -26.62 11.71
CA LEU A 695 7.20 -25.84 11.74
C LEU A 695 6.69 -25.70 13.17
N ARG A 696 6.26 -24.48 13.54
CA ARG A 696 5.45 -24.26 14.74
C ARG A 696 4.10 -23.74 14.31
N ILE A 697 3.05 -24.53 14.53
CA ILE A 697 1.69 -24.22 14.10
C ILE A 697 0.88 -23.90 15.35
N MET A 698 0.28 -22.71 15.40
CA MET A 698 -0.65 -22.33 16.44
C MET A 698 -2.05 -22.82 16.10
N SER A 699 -2.79 -23.29 17.11
CA SER A 699 -4.20 -23.68 16.94
C SER A 699 -5.04 -22.53 16.36
N PRO A 700 -6.14 -22.82 15.65
CA PRO A 700 -7.01 -21.79 15.11
C PRO A 700 -7.55 -20.88 16.21
N THR A 701 -7.35 -19.57 16.05
CA THR A 701 -7.85 -18.55 16.99
C THR A 701 -8.76 -17.57 16.27
N SER A 702 -9.73 -17.00 17.00
CA SER A 702 -10.49 -15.86 16.47
C SER A 702 -9.58 -14.65 16.33
N GLY A 703 -9.67 -13.90 15.23
CA GLY A 703 -8.94 -12.64 15.12
C GLY A 703 -9.40 -11.61 16.18
N VAL A 704 -8.61 -10.56 16.42
CA VAL A 704 -8.99 -9.44 17.32
C VAL A 704 -10.39 -8.92 17.02
N ILE A 705 -10.70 -8.83 15.72
CA ILE A 705 -12.04 -8.54 15.23
C ILE A 705 -12.70 -9.85 14.84
N LYS A 706 -13.59 -10.33 15.71
CA LYS A 706 -14.29 -11.61 15.54
C LYS A 706 -15.15 -11.66 14.27
N LYS A 707 -15.74 -10.53 13.84
CA LYS A 707 -16.70 -10.47 12.73
C LYS A 707 -16.53 -9.22 11.87
N ILE A 708 -16.49 -9.37 10.55
CA ILE A 708 -16.45 -8.27 9.58
C ILE A 708 -17.44 -8.55 8.45
N ASN A 709 -18.35 -7.60 8.22
CA ASN A 709 -19.37 -7.66 7.18
C ASN A 709 -20.13 -9.01 7.18
N LYS A 710 -20.64 -9.40 8.36
CA LYS A 710 -21.31 -10.67 8.67
C LYS A 710 -20.44 -11.93 8.61
N ASN A 711 -19.15 -11.82 8.25
CA ASN A 711 -18.24 -12.97 8.22
C ASN A 711 -17.41 -13.05 9.49
N TYR A 712 -17.44 -14.20 10.15
CA TYR A 712 -16.54 -14.56 11.23
C TYR A 712 -15.14 -14.84 10.69
N ILE A 713 -14.12 -14.41 11.43
CA ILE A 713 -12.72 -14.52 11.02
C ILE A 713 -11.95 -15.38 12.02
N TYR A 714 -11.39 -16.47 11.51
CA TYR A 714 -10.44 -17.32 12.23
C TYR A 714 -9.08 -17.27 11.54
N LYS A 715 -8.00 -17.43 12.29
CA LYS A 715 -6.64 -17.43 11.78
C LYS A 715 -5.85 -18.62 12.32
N ILE A 716 -4.96 -19.16 11.51
CA ILE A 716 -3.90 -20.07 11.91
C ILE A 716 -2.58 -19.37 11.63
N ILE A 717 -1.70 -19.34 12.62
CA ILE A 717 -0.36 -18.75 12.50
C ILE A 717 0.65 -19.89 12.45
N ILE A 718 1.47 -19.90 11.40
CA ILE A 718 2.51 -20.90 11.18
C ILE A 718 3.85 -20.17 11.15
N LYS A 719 4.75 -20.53 12.06
CA LYS A 719 6.16 -20.13 11.97
C LYS A 719 6.91 -21.19 11.17
N CYS A 720 7.57 -20.77 10.09
CA CYS A 720 8.17 -21.66 9.10
C CYS A 720 9.40 -21.01 8.48
N LEU A 721 10.13 -21.76 7.64
CA LEU A 721 11.05 -21.18 6.66
C LEU A 721 10.39 -21.25 5.29
N ASN A 722 10.25 -20.12 4.59
CA ASN A 722 9.59 -20.03 3.29
C ASN A 722 10.50 -20.52 2.14
N ASN A 723 10.92 -21.78 2.24
CA ASN A 723 11.68 -22.50 1.23
C ASN A 723 10.74 -23.17 0.20
N ASN A 724 11.33 -23.77 -0.83
CA ASN A 724 10.55 -24.40 -1.91
C ASN A 724 9.73 -25.60 -1.39
N LEU A 725 10.26 -26.38 -0.45
CA LEU A 725 9.57 -27.53 0.15
C LEU A 725 8.30 -27.11 0.91
N PHE A 726 8.38 -26.05 1.73
CA PHE A 726 7.22 -25.50 2.43
C PHE A 726 6.16 -24.98 1.45
N ARG A 727 6.58 -24.32 0.37
CA ARG A 727 5.67 -23.82 -0.67
C ARG A 727 4.96 -24.94 -1.43
N GLN A 728 5.69 -26.01 -1.76
CA GLN A 728 5.10 -27.21 -2.34
C GLN A 728 4.07 -27.84 -1.41
N MET A 729 4.42 -28.08 -0.14
CA MET A 729 3.52 -28.63 0.88
C MET A 729 2.25 -27.78 1.03
N MET A 730 2.41 -26.46 1.19
CA MET A 730 1.28 -25.56 1.36
C MET A 730 0.39 -25.49 0.11
N SER A 731 0.99 -25.43 -1.08
CA SER A 731 0.25 -25.44 -2.34
C SER A 731 -0.56 -26.73 -2.49
N GLU A 732 0.05 -27.89 -2.24
CA GLU A 732 -0.63 -29.19 -2.28
C GLU A 732 -1.79 -29.25 -1.28
N LEU A 733 -1.56 -28.85 -0.03
CA LEU A 733 -2.59 -28.77 1.00
C LEU A 733 -3.75 -27.87 0.55
N MET A 734 -3.48 -26.67 0.03
CA MET A 734 -4.51 -25.75 -0.44
C MET A 734 -5.34 -26.36 -1.56
N ILE A 735 -4.69 -26.98 -2.55
CA ILE A 735 -5.36 -27.62 -3.70
C ILE A 735 -6.25 -28.78 -3.21
N ASN A 736 -5.70 -29.68 -2.40
CA ASN A 736 -6.40 -30.87 -1.92
C ASN A 736 -7.56 -30.53 -0.97
N PHE A 737 -7.36 -29.53 -0.09
CA PHE A 737 -8.39 -29.10 0.85
C PHE A 737 -9.56 -28.40 0.16
N GLU A 738 -9.30 -27.57 -0.84
CA GLU A 738 -10.36 -26.91 -1.60
C GLU A 738 -11.11 -27.90 -2.51
N LYS A 739 -10.42 -28.91 -3.07
CA LYS A 739 -11.06 -30.01 -3.81
C LYS A 739 -12.04 -30.82 -2.96
N LYS A 740 -11.67 -31.15 -1.70
CA LYS A 740 -12.52 -31.90 -0.77
C LYS A 740 -13.74 -31.10 -0.28
N ASN A 741 -13.62 -29.77 -0.19
CA ASN A 741 -14.62 -28.91 0.46
C ASN A 741 -15.35 -27.94 -0.49
N LYS A 742 -15.53 -28.32 -1.77
CA LYS A 742 -16.13 -27.47 -2.84
C LYS A 742 -17.50 -26.85 -2.49
N THR A 743 -18.24 -27.46 -1.57
CA THR A 743 -19.61 -27.07 -1.17
C THR A 743 -19.68 -26.10 0.02
N THR A 744 -18.55 -25.81 0.67
CA THR A 744 -18.54 -24.97 1.87
C THR A 744 -18.62 -23.47 1.54
N SER A 745 -19.34 -22.71 2.35
CA SER A 745 -19.46 -21.24 2.21
C SER A 745 -18.28 -20.46 2.82
N VAL A 746 -17.31 -21.17 3.40
CA VAL A 746 -16.13 -20.61 4.05
C VAL A 746 -15.02 -20.42 3.02
N LYS A 747 -14.42 -19.22 2.99
CA LYS A 747 -13.26 -18.92 2.14
C LYS A 747 -12.01 -18.85 3.01
N PHE A 748 -10.87 -19.29 2.48
CA PHE A 748 -9.58 -19.09 3.13
C PHE A 748 -8.61 -18.32 2.22
N SER A 749 -7.64 -17.65 2.83
CA SER A 749 -6.56 -16.95 2.13
C SER A 749 -5.27 -17.07 2.92
N VAL A 750 -4.15 -17.21 2.23
CA VAL A 750 -2.82 -17.29 2.83
C VAL A 750 -2.11 -15.93 2.73
N ASP A 751 -1.31 -15.60 3.74
CA ASP A 751 -0.50 -14.39 3.82
C ASP A 751 0.87 -14.73 4.39
N ILE A 752 1.92 -14.51 3.59
CA ILE A 752 3.30 -14.73 4.02
C ILE A 752 3.86 -13.42 4.54
N ASN A 753 4.47 -13.45 5.73
CA ASN A 753 5.02 -12.31 6.45
C ASN A 753 4.05 -11.11 6.43
N PRO A 754 2.84 -11.26 7.01
CA PRO A 754 1.90 -10.15 7.10
C PRO A 754 2.48 -9.04 7.98
N GLU A 755 2.08 -7.79 7.72
CA GLU A 755 2.42 -6.66 8.59
C GLU A 755 1.83 -6.84 9.98
N ILE A 756 0.56 -7.27 10.05
CA ILE A 756 -0.19 -7.47 11.30
C ILE A 756 -0.58 -8.94 11.41
N ILE A 757 -0.15 -9.59 12.49
CA ILE A 757 -0.47 -11.00 12.75
C ILE A 757 -1.82 -11.13 13.44
N VAL A 758 -2.10 -10.28 14.44
CA VAL A 758 -3.18 -10.46 15.42
C VAL A 758 -4.52 -9.89 14.96
#